data_AF-A0A0S7BU24-F1
#
_entry.id   AF-A0A0S7BU24-F1
#
_cell.length_a   1.000
_cell.length_b   1.000
_cell.length_c   1.000
_cell.angle_alpha   90.00
_cell.angle_beta   90.00
_cell.angle_gamma   90.00
#
_symmetry.space_group_name_H-M   'P 1'
#
loop_
_entity.id
_entity.type
_entity.pdbx_description
1 polymer ?
#
loop_
_entity_poly.entity_id
_entity_poly.type
_entity_poly.pdbx_seq_one_letter_code
_entity_poly.pdbx_strand_id
1 'polypeptide(L)'
;MRSSIDFVTIPDGLMLNQNSKPRGNIFVIVFRVLKNYAKEILWEKNEQLGFSFIKKLWNAGFLGRMALLLLLIVLICTVILLNFPEIQRSNYSIFLGIVGMITAFSYLTVFGILQSSIIFFIISAYLCWFLLPVGIRLSGTLISALPVLWLLILGWLNTIRNQKTWQEQLGFLLLCLGAGQLLFRSFSLDNLIPDYYSLLARIVLGILFWLILTINWIKNIFKKFIYIFEKSYLIFILSLVIYGSFLLLSILKDQKSTTENLLLTMQQALGFADFFWFWIGWSVLAGVVKFAEFGVRQSEFFFSLRWLKFLSPFLWGISLVFCWVSTHQIPLSMLHILNEIGFLKWTYSWSDSFYFSIYYFTWLNATVFGISLILVIIKKLTPKSIRMLNILWIGSFFCIFSFYQSLFQMNTLDVTGDQSMDAWSSFLLAGGILWQLAKDSEIRWSSNSKSIVFFFSSILLFMISMIAVTLGANLPDFVSQHTFYSFMGTLFLGFPLAIYTLLQQITDVKPVDGKYLLFYFLSGCFSAMICLIINPFTGWHLMLAPVFWGLAISILQKKAFIPDQGLQSVISGAALSLGFSTFWLSPEYIPIPFLSVMNRLQLRYLTIPLDRPLLLPQQFYVMLSAVAIGALFFWLWTQRPKTTIRTINVAVSSLLLWTFFSFFLPAA
;
A
#
# COMPACT_ATOMS: atom_id res chain seq x y z
N MET A 1 -15.14 -3.97 21.60
CA MET A 1 -15.77 -2.88 22.39
C MET A 1 -16.21 -1.81 21.40
N ARG A 2 -17.47 -1.36 21.53
CA ARG A 2 -18.23 -0.54 20.59
C ARG A 2 -17.40 0.60 19.97
N SER A 3 -16.99 0.40 18.72
CA SER A 3 -16.49 1.44 17.83
C SER A 3 -17.47 1.54 16.67
N SER A 4 -18.58 2.26 16.89
CA SER A 4 -19.37 2.75 15.77
C SER A 4 -18.48 3.72 15.02
N ILE A 5 -18.17 3.37 13.78
CA ILE A 5 -17.76 4.34 12.79
C ILE A 5 -18.98 5.22 12.60
N ASP A 6 -19.04 6.34 13.31
CA ASP A 6 -19.90 7.43 12.88
C ASP A 6 -19.22 8.06 11.66
N PHE A 7 -19.32 7.37 10.51
CA PHE A 7 -19.61 8.12 9.29
C PHE A 7 -21.02 8.61 9.52
N VAL A 8 -21.11 9.77 10.17
CA VAL A 8 -22.34 10.47 10.48
C VAL A 8 -23.22 10.36 9.23
N THR A 9 -24.28 9.55 9.36
CA THR A 9 -25.50 9.75 8.60
C THR A 9 -25.75 11.24 8.69
N ILE A 10 -25.70 11.92 7.54
CA ILE A 10 -26.09 13.33 7.45
C ILE A 10 -27.37 13.43 8.27
N PRO A 11 -27.42 14.18 9.40
CA PRO A 11 -28.69 14.35 10.07
C PRO A 11 -29.60 15.00 9.04
N ASP A 12 -30.76 14.39 8.79
CA ASP A 12 -31.84 14.98 7.98
C ASP A 12 -32.22 16.40 8.45
N GLY A 13 -31.72 16.82 9.63
CA GLY A 13 -31.80 18.17 10.19
C GLY A 13 -30.88 19.25 9.58
N LEU A 14 -30.03 18.95 8.60
CA LEU A 14 -29.40 20.00 7.74
C LEU A 14 -30.15 20.20 6.42
N MET A 15 -31.43 19.84 6.36
CA MET A 15 -32.39 20.52 5.49
C MET A 15 -32.59 21.97 5.99
N LEU A 16 -31.54 22.79 5.85
CA LEU A 16 -31.69 24.24 5.87
C LEU A 16 -32.61 24.62 4.70
N ASN A 17 -33.89 24.75 5.04
CA ASN A 17 -34.92 25.50 4.35
C ASN A 17 -34.64 25.72 2.84
N GLN A 18 -34.95 24.72 2.01
CA GLN A 18 -34.71 24.70 0.55
C GLN A 18 -35.46 25.80 -0.25
N ASN A 19 -36.16 26.72 0.43
CA ASN A 19 -36.97 27.76 -0.19
C ASN A 19 -36.37 29.18 -0.12
N SER A 20 -35.23 29.41 0.54
CA SER A 20 -34.57 30.73 0.50
C SER A 20 -33.34 30.73 -0.41
N LYS A 21 -33.56 30.95 -1.71
CA LYS A 21 -32.48 31.35 -2.62
C LYS A 21 -31.81 32.62 -2.08
N PRO A 22 -30.51 32.64 -1.74
CA PRO A 22 -29.81 33.90 -1.68
C PRO A 22 -29.61 34.33 -3.13
N ARG A 23 -30.32 35.38 -3.56
CA ARG A 23 -29.91 36.20 -4.71
C ARG A 23 -28.59 36.89 -4.35
N GLY A 24 -27.50 36.12 -4.34
CA GLY A 24 -26.16 36.60 -4.04
C GLY A 24 -25.35 36.68 -5.33
N ASN A 25 -24.61 37.78 -5.47
CA ASN A 25 -23.63 38.00 -6.54
C ASN A 25 -22.79 36.73 -6.79
N ILE A 26 -22.49 36.41 -8.06
CA ILE A 26 -21.68 35.22 -8.44
C ILE A 26 -20.39 35.15 -7.64
N PHE A 27 -19.76 36.30 -7.36
CA PHE A 27 -18.60 36.42 -6.48
C PHE A 27 -18.82 35.90 -5.05
N VAL A 28 -19.99 36.13 -4.44
CA VAL A 28 -20.33 35.64 -3.10
C VAL A 28 -20.50 34.11 -3.12
N ILE A 29 -21.04 33.56 -4.20
CA ILE A 29 -21.19 32.11 -4.36
C ILE A 29 -19.83 31.46 -4.60
N VAL A 30 -18.98 32.03 -5.47
CA VAL A 30 -17.60 31.57 -5.71
C VAL A 30 -16.77 31.64 -4.42
N PHE A 31 -16.85 32.73 -3.66
CA PHE A 31 -16.15 32.84 -2.38
C PHE A 31 -16.69 31.85 -1.34
N ARG A 32 -18.00 31.56 -1.35
CA ARG A 32 -18.61 30.52 -0.52
C ARG A 32 -18.17 29.11 -0.94
N VAL A 33 -18.02 28.85 -2.24
CA VAL A 33 -17.49 27.58 -2.77
C VAL A 33 -16.02 27.42 -2.38
N LEU A 34 -15.20 28.46 -2.51
CA LEU A 34 -13.79 28.46 -2.06
C LEU A 34 -13.68 28.28 -0.54
N LYS A 35 -14.53 28.97 0.23
CA LYS A 35 -14.61 28.80 1.69
C LYS A 35 -15.08 27.40 2.07
N ASN A 36 -16.05 26.84 1.37
CA ASN A 36 -16.53 25.48 1.59
C ASN A 36 -15.50 24.43 1.16
N TYR A 37 -14.74 24.67 0.09
CA TYR A 37 -13.61 23.86 -0.31
C TYR A 37 -12.54 23.86 0.79
N ALA A 38 -12.15 25.04 1.26
CA ALA A 38 -11.20 25.17 2.36
C ALA A 38 -11.73 24.56 3.67
N LYS A 39 -13.04 24.65 3.93
CA LYS A 39 -13.62 24.11 5.16
C LYS A 39 -13.82 22.59 5.11
N GLU A 40 -14.44 22.05 4.06
CA GLU A 40 -14.75 20.61 3.95
C GLU A 40 -13.52 19.76 3.55
N ILE A 41 -12.71 20.24 2.62
CA ILE A 41 -11.57 19.47 2.07
C ILE A 41 -10.30 19.74 2.89
N LEU A 42 -9.98 21.00 3.23
CA LEU A 42 -8.77 21.30 4.02
C LEU A 42 -8.95 21.12 5.54
N TRP A 43 -10.17 21.03 6.08
CA TRP A 43 -10.36 21.03 7.54
C TRP A 43 -11.27 19.91 8.08
N GLU A 44 -12.53 19.81 7.68
CA GLU A 44 -13.53 19.00 8.42
C GLU A 44 -13.58 17.50 8.11
N LYS A 45 -13.07 17.00 6.97
CA LYS A 45 -13.30 15.59 6.57
C LYS A 45 -12.08 14.67 6.46
N ASN A 46 -10.91 15.16 6.04
CA ASN A 46 -9.73 14.29 5.84
C ASN A 46 -8.44 14.85 6.45
N GLU A 47 -8.20 16.16 6.36
CA GLU A 47 -6.94 16.78 6.77
C GLU A 47 -6.78 16.91 8.29
N GLN A 48 -7.89 17.06 9.03
CA GLN A 48 -7.93 16.99 10.49
C GLN A 48 -7.28 15.71 11.03
N LEU A 49 -7.37 14.60 10.30
CA LEU A 49 -6.79 13.31 10.68
C LEU A 49 -5.24 13.32 10.58
N GLY A 50 -4.68 14.07 9.62
CA GLY A 50 -3.24 14.27 9.54
C GLY A 50 -2.74 15.12 10.71
N PHE A 51 -3.47 16.20 11.03
CA PHE A 51 -3.15 17.06 12.18
C PHE A 51 -3.35 16.36 13.53
N SER A 52 -4.33 15.47 13.68
CA SER A 52 -4.48 14.66 14.89
C SER A 52 -3.36 13.65 15.06
N PHE A 53 -2.81 13.08 13.98
CA PHE A 53 -1.58 12.28 14.03
C PHE A 53 -0.38 13.10 14.51
N ILE A 54 -0.17 14.30 13.98
CA ILE A 54 0.86 15.24 14.47
C ILE A 54 0.68 15.53 15.96
N LYS A 55 -0.56 15.80 16.38
CA LYS A 55 -0.90 16.04 17.79
C LYS A 55 -0.63 14.81 18.66
N LYS A 56 -0.91 13.59 18.17
CA LYS A 56 -0.59 12.34 18.85
C LYS A 56 0.91 12.12 18.98
N LEU A 57 1.70 12.40 17.94
CA LEU A 57 3.17 12.38 18.01
C LEU A 57 3.67 13.35 19.08
N TRP A 58 3.17 14.59 19.07
CA TRP A 58 3.54 15.59 20.05
C TRP A 58 3.19 15.17 21.50
N ASN A 59 2.03 14.54 21.67
CA ASN A 59 1.51 14.05 22.95
C ASN A 59 2.11 12.70 23.39
N ALA A 60 2.79 11.97 22.50
CA ALA A 60 3.46 10.70 22.83
C ALA A 60 4.71 10.90 23.71
N GLY A 61 5.11 12.14 23.98
CA GLY A 61 6.24 12.52 24.83
C GLY A 61 7.51 12.80 24.02
N PHE A 62 8.67 12.74 24.66
CA PHE A 62 9.96 13.07 24.05
C PHE A 62 10.22 12.32 22.73
N LEU A 63 10.00 10.99 22.73
CA LEU A 63 10.21 10.16 21.54
C LEU A 63 9.32 10.54 20.35
N GLY A 64 8.08 10.95 20.59
CA GLY A 64 7.18 11.37 19.52
C GLY A 64 7.53 12.75 18.96
N ARG A 65 8.01 13.68 19.81
CA ARG A 65 8.55 14.97 19.36
C ARG A 65 9.82 14.79 18.53
N MET A 66 10.72 13.90 18.97
CA MET A 66 11.93 13.55 18.21
C MET A 66 11.59 12.92 16.86
N ALA A 67 10.57 12.05 16.79
CA ALA A 67 10.13 11.45 15.54
C ALA A 67 9.64 12.52 14.56
N LEU A 68 8.83 13.47 15.03
CA LEU A 68 8.30 14.57 14.22
C LEU A 68 9.43 15.46 13.68
N LEU A 69 10.39 15.81 14.54
CA LEU A 69 11.56 16.60 14.15
C LEU A 69 12.43 15.86 13.12
N LEU A 70 12.71 14.58 13.35
CA LEU A 70 13.45 13.73 12.41
C LEU A 70 12.74 13.59 11.07
N LEU A 71 11.42 13.36 11.06
CA LEU A 71 10.63 13.29 9.83
C LEU A 71 10.71 14.59 9.02
N LEU A 72 10.65 15.74 9.71
CA LEU A 72 10.74 17.04 9.06
C LEU A 72 12.14 17.31 8.50
N ILE A 73 13.20 17.02 9.26
CA ILE A 73 14.58 17.17 8.78
C ILE A 73 14.83 16.25 7.59
N VAL A 74 14.49 14.97 7.72
CA VAL A 74 14.70 13.97 6.68
C VAL A 74 13.92 14.35 5.41
N LEU A 75 12.68 14.82 5.52
CA LEU A 75 11.90 15.34 4.39
C LEU A 75 12.57 16.54 3.71
N ILE A 76 13.03 17.55 4.48
CA ILE A 76 13.68 18.72 3.90
C ILE A 76 14.95 18.30 3.16
N CYS A 77 15.78 17.46 3.79
CA CYS A 77 17.01 16.96 3.20
C CYS A 77 16.74 16.11 1.95
N THR A 78 15.67 15.30 1.91
CA THR A 78 15.31 14.57 0.69
C THR A 78 14.84 15.47 -0.44
N VAL A 79 14.02 16.48 -0.15
CA VAL A 79 13.59 17.46 -1.17
C VAL A 79 14.79 18.22 -1.74
N ILE A 80 15.74 18.63 -0.89
CA ILE A 80 17.00 19.26 -1.34
C ILE A 80 17.80 18.30 -2.21
N LEU A 81 17.96 17.04 -1.79
CA LEU A 81 18.66 16.02 -2.57
C LEU A 81 18.03 15.82 -3.96
N LEU A 82 16.70 15.82 -4.05
CA LEU A 82 15.98 15.61 -5.31
C LEU A 82 16.05 16.79 -6.26
N ASN A 83 16.15 18.02 -5.73
CA ASN A 83 16.18 19.24 -6.53
C ASN A 83 17.56 19.59 -7.11
N PHE A 84 18.64 19.00 -6.57
CA PHE A 84 20.01 19.29 -6.99
C PHE A 84 20.71 18.02 -7.53
N PRO A 85 20.76 17.81 -8.86
CA PRO A 85 21.29 16.59 -9.46
C PRO A 85 22.79 16.34 -9.17
N GLU A 86 23.57 17.39 -8.89
CA GLU A 86 24.97 17.26 -8.46
C GLU A 86 25.11 16.62 -7.07
N ILE A 87 24.11 16.80 -6.20
CA ILE A 87 24.08 16.23 -4.83
C ILE A 87 23.51 14.80 -4.86
N GLN A 88 22.69 14.43 -5.86
CA GLN A 88 22.17 13.07 -6.01
C GLN A 88 23.31 12.04 -6.07
N ARG A 89 24.35 12.30 -6.89
CA ARG A 89 25.51 11.42 -7.10
C ARG A 89 26.50 11.32 -5.91
N SER A 90 26.17 11.87 -4.75
CA SER A 90 27.11 12.07 -3.64
C SER A 90 26.91 11.12 -2.46
N ASN A 91 27.90 11.07 -1.56
CA ASN A 91 27.84 10.39 -0.25
C ASN A 91 26.66 10.86 0.64
N TYR A 92 26.00 11.98 0.34
CA TYR A 92 24.92 12.54 1.15
C TYR A 92 23.62 11.71 1.09
N SER A 93 23.27 11.13 -0.07
CA SER A 93 22.10 10.26 -0.20
C SER A 93 22.25 8.99 0.65
N ILE A 94 23.44 8.41 0.62
CA ILE A 94 23.84 7.24 1.40
C ILE A 94 23.85 7.55 2.90
N PHE A 95 24.43 8.69 3.29
CA PHE A 95 24.43 9.13 4.69
C PHE A 95 23.01 9.31 5.24
N LEU A 96 22.14 9.94 4.47
CA LEU A 96 20.73 10.12 4.86
C LEU A 96 19.99 8.77 4.92
N GLY A 97 20.31 7.84 4.04
CA GLY A 97 19.88 6.45 4.10
C GLY A 97 20.26 5.74 5.40
N ILE A 98 21.53 5.85 5.80
CA ILE A 98 22.06 5.26 7.04
C ILE A 98 21.33 5.84 8.26
N VAL A 99 21.23 7.17 8.33
CA VAL A 99 20.56 7.85 9.45
C VAL A 99 19.09 7.46 9.51
N GLY A 100 18.40 7.44 8.37
CA GLY A 100 16.99 7.02 8.28
C GLY A 100 16.77 5.56 8.69
N MET A 101 17.65 4.66 8.25
CA MET A 101 17.61 3.23 8.60
C MET A 101 17.80 3.02 10.10
N ILE A 102 18.86 3.59 10.70
CA ILE A 102 19.16 3.44 12.13
C ILE A 102 18.03 4.01 12.99
N THR A 103 17.51 5.19 12.64
CA THR A 103 16.41 5.83 13.38
C THR A 103 15.12 5.05 13.25
N ALA A 104 14.75 4.61 12.04
CA ALA A 104 13.58 3.76 11.82
C ALA A 104 13.67 2.46 12.63
N PHE A 105 14.80 1.75 12.52
CA PHE A 105 14.99 0.48 13.21
C PHE A 105 14.96 0.63 14.72
N SER A 106 15.46 1.75 15.25
CA SER A 106 15.38 2.08 16.68
C SER A 106 13.95 2.37 17.15
N TYR A 107 13.07 2.94 16.32
CA TYR A 107 11.64 3.05 16.63
C TYR A 107 10.94 1.70 16.56
N LEU A 108 11.32 0.85 15.60
CA LEU A 108 10.77 -0.49 15.43
C LEU A 108 11.10 -1.41 16.62
N THR A 109 12.32 -1.32 17.19
CA THR A 109 12.69 -2.06 18.40
C THR A 109 11.85 -1.64 19.60
N VAL A 110 11.65 -0.33 19.79
CA VAL A 110 10.82 0.21 20.87
C VAL A 110 9.38 -0.29 20.73
N PHE A 111 8.82 -0.29 19.52
CA PHE A 111 7.52 -0.87 19.24
C PHE A 111 7.48 -2.36 19.58
N GLY A 112 8.45 -3.13 19.09
CA GLY A 112 8.46 -4.59 19.21
C GLY A 112 8.49 -5.09 20.65
N ILE A 113 9.24 -4.43 21.55
CA ILE A 113 9.31 -4.82 22.97
C ILE A 113 7.95 -4.69 23.67
N LEU A 114 7.08 -3.81 23.17
CA LEU A 114 5.73 -3.62 23.70
C LEU A 114 4.72 -4.64 23.16
N GLN A 115 5.12 -5.48 22.21
CA GLN A 115 4.29 -6.53 21.61
C GLN A 115 4.61 -7.91 22.20
N SER A 116 3.86 -8.93 21.80
CA SER A 116 4.17 -10.31 22.18
C SER A 116 5.54 -10.74 21.64
N SER A 117 6.22 -11.67 22.32
CA SER A 117 7.54 -12.14 21.89
C SER A 117 7.57 -12.79 20.50
N ILE A 118 6.46 -13.36 20.02
CA ILE A 118 6.34 -13.84 18.64
C ILE A 118 6.46 -12.66 17.66
N ILE A 119 5.74 -11.57 17.92
CA ILE A 119 5.81 -10.36 17.09
C ILE A 119 7.21 -9.75 17.20
N PHE A 120 7.79 -9.73 18.40
CA PHE A 120 9.15 -9.24 18.62
C PHE A 120 10.21 -10.09 17.88
N PHE A 121 10.05 -11.41 17.85
CA PHE A 121 10.90 -12.31 17.06
C PHE A 121 10.83 -11.96 15.56
N ILE A 122 9.62 -11.80 15.02
CA ILE A 122 9.42 -11.43 13.62
C ILE A 122 10.12 -10.11 13.32
N ILE A 123 9.89 -9.08 14.15
CA ILE A 123 10.55 -7.77 14.01
C ILE A 123 12.07 -7.91 14.05
N SER A 124 12.59 -8.66 15.02
CA SER A 124 14.04 -8.89 15.18
C SER A 124 14.65 -9.59 13.97
N ALA A 125 13.94 -10.57 13.41
CA ALA A 125 14.38 -11.29 12.21
C ALA A 125 14.47 -10.36 10.99
N TYR A 126 13.48 -9.48 10.79
CA TYR A 126 13.51 -8.47 9.73
C TYR A 126 14.60 -7.41 9.95
N LEU A 127 14.79 -6.94 11.18
CA LEU A 127 15.88 -6.02 11.52
C LEU A 127 17.24 -6.61 11.18
N CYS A 128 17.50 -7.86 11.57
CA CYS A 128 18.75 -8.55 11.22
C CYS A 128 18.88 -8.80 9.71
N TRP A 129 17.79 -9.14 9.03
CA TRP A 129 17.77 -9.37 7.58
C TRP A 129 18.22 -8.14 6.80
N PHE A 130 17.76 -6.95 7.19
CA PHE A 130 18.13 -5.73 6.50
C PHE A 130 19.42 -5.10 7.03
N LEU A 131 19.70 -5.16 8.34
CA LEU A 131 20.87 -4.50 8.93
C LEU A 131 22.18 -5.25 8.68
N LEU A 132 22.21 -6.57 8.87
CA LEU A 132 23.46 -7.33 8.84
C LEU A 132 24.13 -7.36 7.46
N PRO A 133 23.39 -7.47 6.32
CA PRO A 133 24.03 -7.44 5.00
C PRO A 133 24.75 -6.12 4.70
N VAL A 134 24.24 -4.98 5.19
CA VAL A 134 24.92 -3.68 5.04
C VAL A 134 26.33 -3.73 5.63
N GLY A 135 26.47 -4.41 6.78
CA GLY A 135 27.73 -4.61 7.48
C GLY A 135 28.42 -5.95 7.22
N ILE A 136 28.17 -6.62 6.09
CA ILE A 136 28.66 -7.99 5.86
C ILE A 136 30.18 -8.14 5.95
N ARG A 137 30.93 -7.06 5.68
CA ARG A 137 32.39 -7.01 5.85
C ARG A 137 32.84 -7.17 7.30
N LEU A 138 31.96 -6.93 8.28
CA LEU A 138 32.20 -7.20 9.70
C LEU A 138 31.87 -8.65 10.09
N SER A 139 31.36 -9.48 9.18
CA SER A 139 31.02 -10.87 9.48
C SER A 139 32.22 -11.65 10.02
N GLY A 140 31.97 -12.48 11.04
CA GLY A 140 33.03 -13.22 11.74
C GLY A 140 33.77 -12.44 12.82
N THR A 141 33.43 -11.17 13.06
CA THR A 141 33.97 -10.38 14.18
C THR A 141 33.00 -10.34 15.34
N LEU A 142 33.50 -10.05 16.55
CA LEU A 142 32.64 -9.81 17.72
C LEU A 142 31.71 -8.60 17.53
N ILE A 143 32.07 -7.65 16.65
CA ILE A 143 31.26 -6.46 16.36
C ILE A 143 29.97 -6.85 15.63
N SER A 144 30.00 -7.87 14.74
CA SER A 144 28.78 -8.35 14.08
C SER A 144 27.79 -9.03 15.04
N ALA A 145 28.22 -9.38 16.25
CA ALA A 145 27.34 -9.90 17.29
C ALA A 145 26.49 -8.81 17.99
N LEU A 146 26.93 -7.54 17.99
CA LEU A 146 26.31 -6.49 18.79
C LEU A 146 24.80 -6.28 18.51
N PRO A 147 24.34 -6.15 17.25
CA PRO A 147 22.91 -5.99 16.98
C PRO A 147 22.08 -7.20 17.43
N VAL A 148 22.62 -8.41 17.28
CA VAL A 148 21.94 -9.67 17.60
C VAL A 148 21.85 -9.88 19.11
N LEU A 149 22.94 -9.62 19.84
CA LEU A 149 22.96 -9.67 21.30
C LEU A 149 22.01 -8.65 21.92
N TRP A 150 21.96 -7.44 21.36
CA TRP A 150 21.03 -6.41 21.79
C TRP A 150 19.57 -6.86 21.66
N LEU A 151 19.19 -7.38 20.49
CA LEU A 151 17.84 -7.90 20.27
C LEU A 151 17.51 -9.09 21.19
N LEU A 152 18.49 -9.95 21.49
CA LEU A 152 18.31 -11.06 22.43
C LEU A 152 18.11 -10.60 23.88
N ILE A 153 18.84 -9.57 24.33
CA ILE A 153 18.62 -8.94 25.64
C ILE A 153 17.20 -8.34 25.71
N LEU A 154 16.80 -7.62 24.67
CA LEU A 154 15.46 -7.02 24.60
C LEU A 154 14.34 -8.07 24.55
N GLY A 155 14.56 -9.18 23.83
CA GLY A 155 13.63 -10.31 23.77
C GLY A 155 13.49 -11.01 25.12
N TRP A 156 14.60 -11.17 25.82
CA TRP A 156 14.59 -11.69 27.18
C TRP A 156 13.82 -10.78 28.14
N LEU A 157 14.02 -9.46 28.07
CA LEU A 157 13.25 -8.48 28.85
C LEU A 157 11.74 -8.55 28.55
N ASN A 158 11.36 -8.67 27.29
CA ASN A 158 9.95 -8.84 26.88
C ASN A 158 9.33 -10.08 27.56
N THR A 159 10.06 -11.19 27.59
CA THR A 159 9.56 -12.45 28.16
C THR A 159 9.43 -12.42 29.67
N ILE A 160 10.30 -11.68 30.37
CA ILE A 160 10.18 -11.48 31.82
C ILE A 160 8.93 -10.66 32.15
N ARG A 161 8.54 -9.73 31.27
CA ARG A 161 7.34 -8.91 31.45
C ARG A 161 6.04 -9.69 31.21
N ASN A 162 6.00 -10.55 30.18
CA ASN A 162 4.78 -11.17 29.66
C ASN A 162 4.60 -12.66 30.05
N GLN A 163 5.29 -13.15 31.09
CA GLN A 163 5.53 -14.56 31.50
C GLN A 163 4.36 -15.58 31.50
N LYS A 164 3.12 -15.19 31.23
CA LYS A 164 1.93 -16.01 31.52
C LYS A 164 1.47 -16.95 30.42
N THR A 165 2.04 -16.93 29.21
CA THR A 165 1.52 -17.74 28.09
C THR A 165 2.60 -18.57 27.38
N TRP A 166 2.22 -19.76 26.91
CA TRP A 166 3.08 -20.65 26.12
C TRP A 166 3.59 -20.00 24.83
N GLN A 167 2.77 -19.13 24.23
CA GLN A 167 3.15 -18.33 23.06
C GLN A 167 4.36 -17.43 23.34
N GLU A 168 4.47 -16.91 24.56
CA GLU A 168 5.59 -16.05 24.93
C GLU A 168 6.90 -16.83 25.09
N GLN A 169 6.82 -18.07 25.58
CA GLN A 169 7.99 -18.94 25.68
C GLN A 169 8.45 -19.43 24.31
N LEU A 170 7.51 -19.74 23.41
CA LEU A 170 7.83 -20.10 22.03
C LEU A 170 8.50 -18.96 21.26
N GLY A 171 7.96 -17.74 21.35
CA GLY A 171 8.55 -16.57 20.67
C GLY A 171 10.00 -16.34 21.12
N PHE A 172 10.27 -16.49 22.41
CA PHE A 172 11.64 -16.41 22.94
C PHE A 172 12.54 -17.53 22.46
N LEU A 173 12.05 -18.77 22.46
CA LEU A 173 12.82 -19.91 21.97
C LEU A 173 13.22 -19.72 20.51
N LEU A 174 12.29 -19.28 19.66
CA LEU A 174 12.57 -18.94 18.26
C LEU A 174 13.63 -17.84 18.14
N LEU A 175 13.56 -16.82 19.00
CA LEU A 175 14.56 -15.76 19.05
C LEU A 175 15.94 -16.28 19.44
N CYS A 176 16.03 -17.14 20.46
CA CYS A 176 17.29 -17.76 20.87
C CYS A 176 17.88 -18.67 19.79
N LEU A 177 17.04 -19.42 19.07
CA LEU A 177 17.47 -20.23 17.93
C LEU A 177 18.03 -19.37 16.80
N GLY A 178 17.35 -18.27 16.46
CA GLY A 178 17.82 -17.30 15.46
C GLY A 178 19.13 -16.63 15.87
N ALA A 179 19.25 -16.23 17.14
CA ALA A 179 20.48 -15.68 17.68
C ALA A 179 21.63 -16.71 17.64
N GLY A 180 21.34 -17.97 17.97
CA GLY A 180 22.33 -19.04 17.89
C GLY A 180 22.86 -19.25 16.48
N GLN A 181 22.00 -19.17 15.47
CA GLN A 181 22.41 -19.24 14.07
C GLN A 181 23.31 -18.06 13.64
N LEU A 182 23.00 -16.84 14.07
CA LEU A 182 23.72 -15.62 13.66
C LEU A 182 25.01 -15.38 14.45
N LEU A 183 25.05 -15.77 15.73
CA LEU A 183 26.20 -15.55 16.61
C LEU A 183 27.30 -16.60 16.45
N PHE A 184 26.97 -17.77 15.93
CA PHE A 184 27.92 -18.89 15.83
C PHE A 184 29.20 -18.49 15.07
N ARG A 185 29.05 -17.82 13.91
CA ARG A 185 30.18 -17.29 13.14
C ARG A 185 30.89 -16.14 13.85
N SER A 186 30.13 -15.25 14.48
CA SER A 186 30.66 -14.08 15.18
C SER A 186 31.53 -14.47 16.38
N PHE A 187 31.27 -15.64 16.99
CA PHE A 187 32.08 -16.23 18.06
C PHE A 187 33.17 -17.18 17.55
N SER A 188 33.43 -17.25 16.24
CA SER A 188 34.43 -18.12 15.62
C SER A 188 34.25 -19.62 15.90
N LEU A 189 33.03 -20.06 16.26
CA LEU A 189 32.74 -21.47 16.58
C LEU A 189 32.76 -22.38 15.35
N ASP A 190 32.61 -21.81 14.15
CA ASP A 190 32.81 -22.50 12.86
C ASP A 190 34.25 -23.07 12.74
N ASN A 191 35.24 -22.50 13.43
CA ASN A 191 36.62 -23.02 13.41
C ASN A 191 36.82 -24.26 14.30
N LEU A 192 35.91 -24.48 15.26
CA LEU A 192 36.03 -25.53 16.27
C LEU A 192 35.15 -26.75 15.96
N ILE A 193 34.09 -26.56 15.18
CA ILE A 193 33.08 -27.59 14.92
C ILE A 193 33.06 -27.87 13.41
N PRO A 194 33.28 -29.13 12.99
CA PRO A 194 33.25 -29.50 11.58
C PRO A 194 31.92 -29.12 10.89
N ASP A 195 31.98 -28.72 9.62
CA ASP A 195 30.84 -28.25 8.85
C ASP A 195 29.65 -29.22 8.86
N TYR A 196 29.91 -30.53 8.90
CA TYR A 196 28.88 -31.57 8.97
C TYR A 196 27.97 -31.46 10.21
N TYR A 197 28.50 -31.00 11.35
CA TYR A 197 27.74 -30.82 12.59
C TYR A 197 27.32 -29.37 12.84
N SER A 198 27.70 -28.44 11.97
CA SER A 198 27.51 -27.00 12.18
C SER A 198 26.05 -26.59 12.39
N LEU A 199 25.12 -27.19 11.66
CA LEU A 199 23.68 -26.90 11.80
C LEU A 199 23.15 -27.35 13.16
N LEU A 200 23.51 -28.56 13.59
CA LEU A 200 23.09 -29.12 14.87
C LEU A 200 23.71 -28.31 16.03
N ALA A 201 24.98 -27.94 15.91
CA ALA A 201 25.68 -27.11 16.89
C ALA A 201 25.04 -25.71 17.04
N ARG A 202 24.59 -25.09 15.95
CA ARG A 202 23.86 -23.81 15.98
C ARG A 202 22.53 -23.91 16.71
N ILE A 203 21.79 -25.01 16.49
CA ILE A 203 20.53 -25.29 17.19
C ILE A 203 20.80 -25.50 18.69
N VAL A 204 21.79 -26.31 19.04
CA VAL A 204 22.18 -26.57 20.44
C VAL A 204 22.57 -25.26 21.13
N LEU A 205 23.34 -24.39 20.47
CA LEU A 205 23.72 -23.09 21.02
C LEU A 205 22.51 -22.18 21.27
N GLY A 206 21.52 -22.18 20.37
CA GLY A 206 20.25 -21.48 20.61
C GLY A 206 19.45 -22.05 21.79
N ILE A 207 19.39 -23.37 21.93
CA ILE A 207 18.75 -24.03 23.08
C ILE A 207 19.49 -23.70 24.38
N LEU A 208 20.82 -23.66 24.37
CA LEU A 208 21.63 -23.27 25.52
C LEU A 208 21.34 -21.82 25.94
N PHE A 209 21.24 -20.88 24.99
CA PHE A 209 20.81 -19.51 25.31
C PHE A 209 19.43 -19.48 25.98
N TRP A 210 18.47 -20.24 25.44
CA TRP A 210 17.13 -20.31 26.02
C TRP A 210 17.16 -20.90 27.44
N LEU A 211 17.89 -22.00 27.66
CA LEU A 211 18.02 -22.63 28.98
C LEU A 211 18.67 -21.67 29.99
N ILE A 212 19.81 -21.07 29.65
CA ILE A 212 20.53 -20.16 30.56
C ILE A 212 19.66 -18.95 30.91
N LEU A 213 19.06 -18.30 29.91
CA LEU A 213 18.29 -17.07 30.13
C LEU A 213 16.93 -17.33 30.80
N THR A 214 16.44 -18.58 30.81
CA THR A 214 15.20 -18.93 31.52
C THR A 214 15.42 -19.28 32.99
N ILE A 215 16.67 -19.51 33.44
CA ILE A 215 17.00 -19.81 34.85
C ILE A 215 16.52 -18.70 35.78
N ASN A 216 15.76 -19.09 36.82
CA ASN A 216 15.14 -18.18 37.78
C ASN A 216 16.16 -17.34 38.57
N TRP A 217 17.35 -17.89 38.84
CA TRP A 217 18.42 -17.17 39.53
C TRP A 217 18.92 -15.97 38.71
N ILE A 218 19.19 -16.17 37.42
CA ILE A 218 19.62 -15.10 36.50
C ILE A 218 18.52 -14.04 36.35
N LYS A 219 17.25 -14.45 36.24
CA LYS A 219 16.11 -13.52 36.22
C LYS A 219 16.04 -12.67 37.49
N ASN A 220 16.30 -13.25 38.67
CA ASN A 220 16.22 -12.52 39.95
C ASN A 220 17.37 -11.52 40.14
N ILE A 221 18.58 -11.83 39.68
CA ILE A 221 19.72 -10.90 39.73
C ILE A 221 19.44 -9.66 38.88
N PHE A 222 18.92 -9.86 37.67
CA PHE A 222 18.72 -8.78 36.71
C PHE A 222 17.40 -8.05 36.83
N LYS A 223 16.49 -8.45 37.75
CA LYS A 223 15.23 -7.74 38.02
C LYS A 223 15.44 -6.24 38.30
N LYS A 224 16.55 -5.87 38.96
CA LYS A 224 16.89 -4.45 39.22
C LYS A 224 17.24 -3.66 37.96
N PHE A 225 17.83 -4.31 36.95
CA PHE A 225 18.13 -3.67 35.65
C PHE A 225 16.88 -3.47 34.79
N ILE A 226 15.85 -4.29 34.97
CA ILE A 226 14.57 -4.17 34.23
C ILE A 226 13.96 -2.77 34.41
N TYR A 227 14.00 -2.21 35.62
CA TYR A 227 13.45 -0.88 35.91
C TYR A 227 14.12 0.25 35.11
N ILE A 228 15.40 0.10 34.77
CA ILE A 228 16.13 1.06 33.93
C ILE A 228 15.64 0.94 32.47
N PHE A 229 15.38 -0.28 31.99
CA PHE A 229 14.92 -0.55 30.62
C PHE A 229 13.41 -0.41 30.40
N GLU A 230 12.60 -0.18 31.45
CA GLU A 230 11.17 0.16 31.30
C GLU A 230 10.95 1.47 30.54
N LYS A 231 11.97 2.33 30.51
CA LYS A 231 11.92 3.62 29.83
C LYS A 231 12.22 3.46 28.34
N SER A 232 11.17 3.55 27.52
CA SER A 232 11.26 3.43 26.05
C SER A 232 12.32 4.33 25.40
N TYR A 233 12.63 5.49 25.99
CA TYR A 233 13.66 6.40 25.46
C TYR A 233 15.08 5.85 25.60
N LEU A 234 15.38 5.08 26.65
CA LEU A 234 16.70 4.46 26.83
C LEU A 234 16.92 3.35 25.81
N ILE A 235 15.88 2.53 25.58
CA ILE A 235 15.89 1.52 24.52
C ILE A 235 16.17 2.16 23.17
N PHE A 236 15.51 3.27 22.86
CA PHE A 236 15.71 4.01 21.61
C PHE A 236 17.16 4.50 21.46
N ILE A 237 17.69 5.19 22.47
CA ILE A 237 19.06 5.73 22.44
C ILE A 237 20.09 4.61 22.32
N LEU A 238 19.94 3.53 23.09
CA LEU A 238 20.85 2.39 23.02
C LEU A 238 20.76 1.67 21.67
N SER A 239 19.56 1.54 21.09
CA SER A 239 19.41 0.99 19.74
C SER A 239 20.11 1.88 18.70
N LEU A 240 19.96 3.21 18.79
CA LEU A 240 20.67 4.15 17.92
C LEU A 240 22.19 4.00 18.02
N VAL A 241 22.73 3.90 19.24
CA VAL A 241 24.16 3.75 19.47
C VAL A 241 24.67 2.41 18.94
N ILE A 242 23.95 1.32 19.17
CA ILE A 242 24.36 -0.04 18.75
C ILE A 242 24.29 -0.18 17.23
N TYR A 243 23.18 0.23 16.60
CA TYR A 243 23.04 0.16 15.15
C TYR A 243 23.96 1.16 14.45
N GLY A 244 24.10 2.37 15.00
CA GLY A 244 24.98 3.41 14.48
C GLY A 244 26.45 3.03 14.57
N SER A 245 26.91 2.50 15.71
CA SER A 245 28.29 2.03 15.86
C SER A 245 28.59 0.85 14.94
N PHE A 246 27.65 -0.10 14.78
CA PHE A 246 27.81 -1.21 13.83
C PHE A 246 28.01 -0.71 12.39
N LEU A 247 27.15 0.19 11.91
CA LEU A 247 27.27 0.73 10.55
C LEU A 247 28.50 1.64 10.38
N LEU A 248 28.80 2.47 11.38
CA LEU A 248 29.99 3.34 11.36
C LEU A 248 31.28 2.52 11.28
N LEU A 249 31.41 1.46 12.08
CA LEU A 249 32.56 0.56 12.02
C LEU A 249 32.63 -0.19 10.68
N SER A 250 31.49 -0.47 10.06
CA SER A 250 31.48 -1.08 8.72
C SER A 250 32.00 -0.10 7.66
N ILE A 251 31.58 1.16 7.72
CA ILE A 251 32.06 2.22 6.82
C ILE A 251 33.56 2.43 6.98
N LEU A 252 34.05 2.47 8.23
CA LEU A 252 35.48 2.61 8.51
C LEU A 252 36.30 1.43 7.97
N LYS A 253 35.72 0.23 7.90
CA LYS A 253 36.40 -0.95 7.37
C LYS A 253 36.42 -0.98 5.84
N ASP A 254 35.28 -0.73 5.21
CA ASP A 254 35.12 -0.73 3.75
C ASP A 254 33.89 0.09 3.34
N GLN A 255 34.10 1.38 3.13
CA GLN A 255 33.03 2.31 2.75
C GLN A 255 32.32 1.84 1.48
N LYS A 256 33.06 1.46 0.43
CA LYS A 256 32.47 1.11 -0.87
C LYS A 256 31.52 -0.08 -0.73
N SER A 257 31.97 -1.17 -0.10
CA SER A 257 31.11 -2.33 0.11
C SER A 257 29.89 -2.02 0.97
N THR A 258 30.03 -1.19 2.02
CA THR A 258 28.88 -0.79 2.84
C THR A 258 27.87 0.05 2.05
N THR A 259 28.32 0.93 1.16
CA THR A 259 27.44 1.74 0.32
C THR A 259 26.65 0.89 -0.69
N GLU A 260 27.33 -0.05 -1.37
CA GLU A 260 26.71 -0.98 -2.31
C GLU A 260 25.69 -1.89 -1.61
N ASN A 261 26.06 -2.46 -0.47
CA ASN A 261 25.15 -3.31 0.30
C ASN A 261 23.97 -2.53 0.88
N LEU A 262 24.16 -1.27 1.29
CA LEU A 262 23.06 -0.42 1.73
C LEU A 262 22.06 -0.22 0.59
N LEU A 263 22.54 0.12 -0.62
CA LEU A 263 21.70 0.26 -1.79
C LEU A 263 20.96 -1.04 -2.11
N LEU A 264 21.63 -2.19 -2.09
CA LEU A 264 21.00 -3.50 -2.31
C LEU A 264 19.93 -3.81 -1.24
N THR A 265 20.18 -3.50 0.04
CA THR A 265 19.19 -3.73 1.09
C THR A 265 17.98 -2.81 0.97
N MET A 266 18.17 -1.56 0.57
CA MET A 266 17.08 -0.61 0.31
C MET A 266 16.28 -1.04 -0.93
N GLN A 267 16.95 -1.54 -1.98
CA GLN A 267 16.29 -2.13 -3.14
C GLN A 267 15.48 -3.37 -2.79
N GLN A 268 16.01 -4.28 -1.95
CA GLN A 268 15.25 -5.45 -1.48
C GLN A 268 14.04 -5.05 -0.63
N ALA A 269 14.14 -3.92 0.09
CA ALA A 269 13.03 -3.38 0.85
C ALA A 269 11.97 -2.70 -0.02
N LEU A 270 12.23 -2.49 -1.33
CA LEU A 270 11.24 -1.93 -2.24
C LEU A 270 10.02 -2.81 -2.41
N GLY A 271 10.13 -4.13 -2.32
CA GLY A 271 8.94 -4.99 -2.28
C GLY A 271 7.96 -4.62 -1.15
N PHE A 272 8.44 -4.08 -0.03
CA PHE A 272 7.55 -3.50 0.99
C PHE A 272 7.04 -2.12 0.60
N ALA A 273 7.89 -1.28 -0.01
CA ALA A 273 7.54 0.02 -0.55
C ALA A 273 6.46 -0.08 -1.65
N ASP A 274 6.48 -1.12 -2.47
CA ASP A 274 5.57 -1.38 -3.58
C ASP A 274 4.15 -1.48 -3.05
N PHE A 275 3.89 -2.28 -2.00
CA PHE A 275 2.59 -2.28 -1.33
C PHE A 275 2.12 -0.89 -0.88
N PHE A 276 3.03 0.02 -0.51
CA PHE A 276 2.71 1.42 -0.20
C PHE A 276 2.50 2.27 -1.46
N TRP A 277 3.26 2.07 -2.54
CA TRP A 277 3.04 2.72 -3.85
C TRP A 277 1.69 2.33 -4.45
N PHE A 278 1.34 1.05 -4.34
CA PHE A 278 0.02 0.52 -4.61
C PHE A 278 -1.07 1.28 -3.82
N TRP A 279 -0.80 1.54 -2.54
CA TRP A 279 -1.69 2.27 -1.64
C TRP A 279 -1.86 3.76 -2.00
N ILE A 280 -0.78 4.39 -2.50
CA ILE A 280 -0.80 5.79 -2.95
C ILE A 280 -1.68 5.93 -4.19
N GLY A 281 -1.54 5.01 -5.17
CA GLY A 281 -2.41 4.97 -6.35
C GLY A 281 -3.90 4.94 -5.96
N TRP A 282 -4.27 4.19 -4.91
CA TRP A 282 -5.61 4.24 -4.35
C TRP A 282 -5.99 5.63 -3.81
N SER A 283 -5.13 6.25 -3.01
CA SER A 283 -5.45 7.54 -2.37
C SER A 283 -5.68 8.66 -3.38
N VAL A 284 -4.92 8.66 -4.49
CA VAL A 284 -5.10 9.59 -5.60
C VAL A 284 -6.49 9.41 -6.21
N LEU A 285 -6.87 8.17 -6.52
CA LEU A 285 -8.16 7.87 -7.14
C LEU A 285 -9.33 8.17 -6.20
N ALA A 286 -9.21 7.86 -4.91
CA ALA A 286 -10.18 8.25 -3.89
C ALA A 286 -10.30 9.79 -3.78
N GLY A 287 -9.18 10.51 -3.90
CA GLY A 287 -9.14 11.97 -3.98
C GLY A 287 -9.90 12.51 -5.19
N VAL A 288 -9.67 11.92 -6.37
CA VAL A 288 -10.37 12.28 -7.62
C VAL A 288 -11.88 12.07 -7.50
N VAL A 289 -12.33 10.95 -6.94
CA VAL A 289 -13.77 10.68 -6.72
C VAL A 289 -14.37 11.67 -5.72
N LYS A 290 -13.67 11.97 -4.62
CA LYS A 290 -14.11 12.99 -3.65
C LYS A 290 -14.17 14.39 -4.25
N PHE A 291 -13.21 14.73 -5.11
CA PHE A 291 -13.19 16.00 -5.83
C PHE A 291 -14.35 16.09 -6.82
N ALA A 292 -14.62 15.03 -7.59
CA ALA A 292 -15.78 14.95 -8.46
C ALA A 292 -17.09 15.08 -7.66
N GLU A 293 -17.22 14.39 -6.53
CA GLU A 293 -18.38 14.52 -5.64
C GLU A 293 -18.55 15.94 -5.10
N PHE A 294 -17.46 16.58 -4.67
CA PHE A 294 -17.49 17.98 -4.26
C PHE A 294 -17.97 18.87 -5.41
N GLY A 295 -17.38 18.75 -6.61
CA GLY A 295 -17.77 19.54 -7.78
C GLY A 295 -19.25 19.39 -8.12
N VAL A 296 -19.77 18.16 -8.10
CA VAL A 296 -21.19 17.90 -8.36
C VAL A 296 -22.08 18.48 -7.26
N ARG A 297 -21.74 18.34 -5.97
CA ARG A 297 -22.48 19.01 -4.88
C ARG A 297 -22.47 20.53 -5.01
N GLN A 298 -21.34 21.11 -5.40
CA GLN A 298 -21.27 22.57 -5.60
C GLN A 298 -22.15 23.01 -6.77
N SER A 299 -22.24 22.21 -7.84
CA SER A 299 -23.13 22.50 -8.98
C SER A 299 -24.62 22.56 -8.57
N GLU A 300 -25.03 21.80 -7.55
CA GLU A 300 -26.40 21.83 -6.99
C GLU A 300 -26.73 23.16 -6.31
N PHE A 301 -25.73 23.95 -5.89
CA PHE A 301 -25.96 25.31 -5.39
C PHE A 301 -26.20 26.33 -6.51
N PHE A 302 -25.68 26.07 -7.71
CA PHE A 302 -25.83 26.97 -8.87
C PHE A 302 -27.10 26.69 -9.67
N PHE A 303 -27.49 25.42 -9.78
CA PHE A 303 -28.59 24.99 -10.66
C PHE A 303 -29.73 24.35 -9.86
N SER A 304 -30.97 24.63 -10.25
CA SER A 304 -32.11 23.92 -9.64
C SER A 304 -32.17 22.46 -10.11
N LEU A 305 -32.75 21.58 -9.29
CA LEU A 305 -32.92 20.16 -9.58
C LEU A 305 -33.61 19.86 -10.93
N ARG A 306 -34.52 20.74 -11.38
CA ARG A 306 -35.16 20.62 -12.70
C ARG A 306 -34.18 20.94 -13.83
N TRP A 307 -33.34 21.95 -13.66
CA TRP A 307 -32.30 22.29 -14.63
C TRP A 307 -31.23 21.21 -14.70
N LEU A 308 -30.77 20.66 -13.58
CA LEU A 308 -29.79 19.56 -13.57
C LEU A 308 -30.28 18.31 -14.32
N LYS A 309 -31.58 17.99 -14.25
CA LYS A 309 -32.21 16.89 -14.99
C LYS A 309 -32.13 17.05 -16.50
N PHE A 310 -32.16 18.27 -17.01
CA PHE A 310 -32.12 18.57 -18.44
C PHE A 310 -30.69 18.85 -18.92
N LEU A 311 -29.94 19.60 -18.14
CA LEU A 311 -28.64 20.13 -18.52
C LEU A 311 -27.54 19.06 -18.46
N SER A 312 -27.62 18.09 -17.54
CA SER A 312 -26.60 17.01 -17.46
C SER A 312 -26.63 16.09 -18.69
N PRO A 313 -27.78 15.51 -19.12
CA PRO A 313 -27.83 14.71 -20.34
C PRO A 313 -27.41 15.49 -21.60
N PHE A 314 -27.78 16.77 -21.68
CA PHE A 314 -27.38 17.64 -22.79
C PHE A 314 -25.86 17.86 -22.82
N LEU A 315 -25.23 18.13 -21.67
CA LEU A 315 -23.78 18.26 -21.56
C LEU A 315 -23.04 16.96 -21.91
N TRP A 316 -23.53 15.80 -21.46
CA TRP A 316 -22.96 14.50 -21.84
C TRP A 316 -23.02 14.30 -23.36
N GLY A 317 -24.15 14.63 -23.98
CA GLY A 317 -24.33 14.58 -25.43
C GLY A 317 -23.37 15.50 -26.20
N ILE A 318 -23.28 16.78 -25.82
CA ILE A 318 -22.33 17.73 -26.41
C ILE A 318 -20.90 17.23 -26.23
N SER A 319 -20.54 16.80 -25.02
CA SER A 319 -19.22 16.26 -24.73
C SER A 319 -18.92 15.03 -25.58
N LEU A 320 -19.90 14.16 -25.83
CA LEU A 320 -19.72 12.95 -26.63
C LEU A 320 -19.44 13.31 -28.09
N VAL A 321 -20.22 14.24 -28.65
CA VAL A 321 -20.00 14.76 -30.00
C VAL A 321 -18.62 15.41 -30.10
N PHE A 322 -18.26 16.26 -29.13
CA PHE A 322 -16.94 16.89 -29.07
C PHE A 322 -15.81 15.86 -29.04
N CYS A 323 -15.87 14.88 -28.12
CA CYS A 323 -14.83 13.86 -27.99
C CYS A 323 -14.70 13.03 -29.27
N TRP A 324 -15.83 12.66 -29.91
CA TRP A 324 -15.84 11.92 -31.17
C TRP A 324 -15.21 12.73 -32.31
N VAL A 325 -15.65 13.98 -32.50
CA VAL A 325 -15.12 14.90 -33.52
C VAL A 325 -13.64 15.19 -33.30
N SER A 326 -13.17 15.24 -32.06
CA SER A 326 -11.76 15.56 -31.77
C SER A 326 -10.78 14.39 -32.00
N THR A 327 -11.24 13.13 -31.96
CA THR A 327 -10.32 11.97 -31.88
C THR A 327 -10.64 10.79 -32.80
N HIS A 328 -11.86 10.70 -33.33
CA HIS A 328 -12.31 9.60 -34.18
C HIS A 328 -12.44 10.05 -35.64
N GLN A 329 -12.51 9.09 -36.57
CA GLN A 329 -12.64 9.39 -37.99
C GLN A 329 -13.95 10.11 -38.30
N ILE A 330 -13.84 11.18 -39.10
CA ILE A 330 -14.95 12.04 -39.52
C ILE A 330 -14.95 12.09 -41.05
N PRO A 331 -16.12 12.20 -41.71
CA PRO A 331 -16.18 12.44 -43.15
C PRO A 331 -15.32 13.64 -43.62
N LEU A 332 -14.71 13.49 -44.79
CA LEU A 332 -13.77 14.44 -45.42
C LEU A 332 -14.32 15.87 -45.53
N SER A 333 -15.64 16.02 -45.74
CA SER A 333 -16.30 17.33 -45.83
C SER A 333 -16.27 18.11 -44.51
N MET A 334 -16.40 17.41 -43.38
CA MET A 334 -16.30 18.02 -42.04
C MET A 334 -14.85 18.34 -41.67
N LEU A 335 -13.89 17.50 -42.09
CA LEU A 335 -12.46 17.73 -41.87
C LEU A 335 -11.99 19.06 -42.48
N HIS A 336 -12.46 19.40 -43.68
CA HIS A 336 -12.10 20.66 -44.33
C HIS A 336 -12.55 21.87 -43.51
N ILE A 337 -13.82 21.88 -43.07
CA ILE A 337 -14.41 22.93 -42.24
C ILE A 337 -13.67 23.05 -40.89
N LEU A 338 -13.36 21.92 -40.24
CA LEU A 338 -12.64 21.90 -38.97
C LEU A 338 -11.19 22.38 -39.10
N ASN A 339 -10.57 22.17 -40.26
CA ASN A 339 -9.23 22.69 -40.54
C ASN A 339 -9.24 24.21 -40.73
N GLU A 340 -10.22 24.74 -41.47
CA GLU A 340 -10.37 26.19 -41.69
C GLU A 340 -10.62 26.97 -40.39
N ILE A 341 -11.39 26.40 -39.47
CA ILE A 341 -11.65 26.99 -38.14
C ILE A 341 -10.43 26.84 -37.20
N GLY A 342 -9.40 26.07 -37.59
CA GLY A 342 -8.21 25.82 -36.79
C GLY A 342 -8.39 24.78 -35.68
N PHE A 343 -9.54 24.10 -35.64
CA PHE A 343 -9.84 23.07 -34.64
C PHE A 343 -8.87 21.90 -34.70
N LEU A 344 -8.52 21.43 -35.91
CA LEU A 344 -7.55 20.35 -36.09
C LEU A 344 -6.14 20.74 -35.62
N LYS A 345 -5.70 21.97 -35.91
CA LYS A 345 -4.41 22.48 -35.42
C LYS A 345 -4.36 22.51 -33.89
N TRP A 346 -5.49 22.85 -33.26
CA TRP A 346 -5.60 22.81 -31.81
C TRP A 346 -5.57 21.38 -31.27
N THR A 347 -6.30 20.42 -31.85
CA THR A 347 -6.25 19.01 -31.41
C THR A 347 -4.86 18.39 -31.60
N TYR A 348 -4.14 18.75 -32.67
CA TYR A 348 -2.76 18.30 -32.90
C TYR A 348 -1.75 18.95 -31.94
N SER A 349 -2.10 20.03 -31.26
CA SER A 349 -1.23 20.65 -30.24
C SER A 349 -1.32 19.98 -28.87
N TRP A 350 -2.26 19.04 -28.68
CA TRP A 350 -2.44 18.34 -27.43
C TRP A 350 -1.29 17.38 -27.16
N SER A 351 -0.97 17.16 -25.89
CA SER A 351 -0.07 16.07 -25.52
C SER A 351 -0.71 14.72 -25.86
N ASP A 352 0.11 13.73 -26.21
CA ASP A 352 -0.36 12.38 -26.52
C ASP A 352 -1.22 11.81 -25.37
N SER A 353 -0.81 12.06 -24.12
CA SER A 353 -1.56 11.68 -22.93
C SER A 353 -2.98 12.24 -22.92
N PHE A 354 -3.17 13.50 -23.30
CA PHE A 354 -4.47 14.14 -23.32
C PHE A 354 -5.32 13.65 -24.49
N TYR A 355 -4.70 13.49 -25.67
CA TYR A 355 -5.36 12.96 -26.87
C TYR A 355 -5.95 11.56 -26.64
N PHE A 356 -5.13 10.61 -26.17
CA PHE A 356 -5.59 9.24 -25.90
C PHE A 356 -6.63 9.22 -24.77
N SER A 357 -6.54 10.12 -23.80
CA SER A 357 -7.54 10.19 -22.74
C SER A 357 -8.92 10.57 -23.26
N ILE A 358 -9.00 11.54 -24.16
CA ILE A 358 -10.25 11.92 -24.81
C ILE A 358 -10.75 10.79 -25.71
N TYR A 359 -9.85 10.12 -26.43
CA TYR A 359 -10.19 9.00 -27.30
C TYR A 359 -10.88 7.86 -26.54
N TYR A 360 -10.36 7.44 -25.38
CA TYR A 360 -11.01 6.38 -24.60
C TYR A 360 -12.20 6.88 -23.77
N PHE A 361 -12.20 8.16 -23.39
CA PHE A 361 -13.33 8.77 -22.69
C PHE A 361 -14.60 8.85 -23.55
N THR A 362 -14.51 8.87 -24.89
CA THR A 362 -15.70 8.81 -25.78
C THR A 362 -16.62 7.65 -25.43
N TRP A 363 -16.07 6.44 -25.25
CA TRP A 363 -16.81 5.23 -24.97
C TRP A 363 -17.45 5.25 -23.57
N LEU A 364 -16.71 5.78 -22.59
CA LEU A 364 -17.23 5.96 -21.23
C LEU A 364 -18.33 7.03 -21.19
N ASN A 365 -18.17 8.12 -21.93
CA ASN A 365 -19.19 9.14 -22.08
C ASN A 365 -20.43 8.60 -22.82
N ALA A 366 -20.25 7.74 -23.82
CA ALA A 366 -21.33 7.07 -24.55
C ALA A 366 -22.14 6.15 -23.63
N THR A 367 -21.47 5.39 -22.76
CA THR A 367 -22.16 4.55 -21.78
C THR A 367 -22.92 5.36 -20.73
N VAL A 368 -22.32 6.44 -20.19
CA VAL A 368 -23.02 7.36 -19.26
C VAL A 368 -24.26 7.98 -19.94
N PHE A 369 -24.10 8.47 -21.17
CA PHE A 369 -25.20 9.06 -21.93
C PHE A 369 -26.30 8.02 -22.23
N GLY A 370 -25.94 6.81 -22.66
CA GLY A 370 -26.87 5.72 -22.91
C GLY A 370 -27.64 5.28 -21.65
N ILE A 371 -26.95 5.13 -20.51
CA ILE A 371 -27.59 4.84 -19.22
C ILE A 371 -28.56 5.96 -18.84
N SER A 372 -28.18 7.22 -19.08
CA SER A 372 -29.07 8.35 -18.80
C SER A 372 -30.34 8.33 -19.64
N LEU A 373 -30.24 7.99 -20.93
CA LEU A 373 -31.38 7.86 -21.82
C LEU A 373 -32.31 6.73 -21.35
N ILE A 374 -31.77 5.57 -20.98
CA ILE A 374 -32.55 4.45 -20.43
C ILE A 374 -33.28 4.88 -19.16
N LEU A 375 -32.62 5.60 -18.24
CA LEU A 375 -33.24 6.10 -17.01
C LEU A 375 -34.32 7.17 -17.27
N VAL A 376 -34.16 7.98 -18.31
CA VAL A 376 -35.19 8.92 -18.79
C VAL A 376 -36.40 8.16 -19.33
N ILE A 377 -36.18 7.13 -20.18
CA ILE A 377 -37.23 6.30 -20.77
C ILE A 377 -38.03 5.57 -19.68
N ILE A 378 -37.36 4.99 -18.69
CA ILE A 378 -37.98 4.26 -17.57
C ILE A 378 -38.56 5.23 -16.50
N LYS A 379 -38.46 6.56 -16.71
CA LYS A 379 -38.89 7.62 -15.77
C LYS A 379 -38.30 7.49 -14.36
N LYS A 380 -37.12 6.85 -14.24
CA LYS A 380 -36.38 6.64 -12.98
C LYS A 380 -35.17 7.55 -12.82
N LEU A 381 -35.06 8.62 -13.61
CA LEU A 381 -34.03 9.63 -13.48
C LEU A 381 -34.24 10.48 -12.21
N THR A 382 -33.69 10.00 -11.10
CA THR A 382 -33.70 10.66 -9.79
C THR A 382 -32.50 11.62 -9.65
N PRO A 383 -32.58 12.63 -8.76
CA PRO A 383 -31.43 13.49 -8.45
C PRO A 383 -30.20 12.68 -8.00
N LYS A 384 -30.41 11.64 -7.20
CA LYS A 384 -29.37 10.69 -6.75
C LYS A 384 -28.67 10.04 -7.95
N SER A 385 -29.42 9.61 -8.97
CA SER A 385 -28.85 9.01 -10.19
C SER A 385 -28.06 10.00 -11.06
N ILE A 386 -28.51 11.26 -11.20
CA ILE A 386 -27.79 12.28 -11.98
C ILE A 386 -26.50 12.66 -11.28
N ARG A 387 -26.54 12.87 -9.97
CA ARG A 387 -25.35 13.14 -9.17
C ARG A 387 -24.34 12.02 -9.32
N MET A 388 -24.78 10.77 -9.23
CA MET A 388 -23.92 9.60 -9.41
C MET A 388 -23.31 9.55 -10.82
N LEU A 389 -24.11 9.72 -11.87
CA LEU A 389 -23.60 9.70 -13.25
C LEU A 389 -22.61 10.83 -13.51
N ASN A 390 -22.83 12.03 -12.95
CA ASN A 390 -21.87 13.13 -13.05
C ASN A 390 -20.56 12.84 -12.28
N ILE A 391 -20.63 12.21 -11.10
CA ILE A 391 -19.43 11.80 -10.35
C ILE A 391 -18.64 10.76 -11.14
N LEU A 392 -19.32 9.76 -11.70
CA LEU A 392 -18.72 8.73 -12.55
C LEU A 392 -18.10 9.34 -13.80
N TRP A 393 -18.80 10.26 -14.46
CA TRP A 393 -18.35 10.91 -15.68
C TRP A 393 -17.08 11.75 -15.44
N ILE A 394 -17.08 12.64 -14.44
CA ILE A 394 -15.90 13.46 -14.10
C ILE A 394 -14.77 12.59 -13.57
N GLY A 395 -15.07 11.69 -12.62
CA GLY A 395 -14.07 10.83 -12.00
C GLY A 395 -13.38 9.90 -13.00
N SER A 396 -14.15 9.33 -13.95
CA SER A 396 -13.59 8.45 -14.97
C SER A 396 -12.69 9.17 -15.96
N PHE A 397 -13.00 10.42 -16.35
CA PHE A 397 -12.10 11.23 -17.17
C PHE A 397 -10.74 11.40 -16.50
N PHE A 398 -10.71 11.85 -15.25
CA PHE A 398 -9.46 12.03 -14.51
C PHE A 398 -8.72 10.72 -14.27
N CYS A 399 -9.43 9.59 -14.11
CA CYS A 399 -8.81 8.27 -14.03
C CYS A 399 -8.12 7.89 -15.35
N ILE A 400 -8.81 8.04 -16.48
CA ILE A 400 -8.24 7.76 -17.81
C ILE A 400 -7.05 8.69 -18.09
N PHE A 401 -7.18 9.97 -17.74
CA PHE A 401 -6.12 10.94 -17.92
C PHE A 401 -4.86 10.61 -17.10
N SER A 402 -5.05 10.27 -15.83
CA SER A 402 -3.94 9.85 -14.96
C SER A 402 -3.28 8.56 -15.48
N PHE A 403 -4.08 7.64 -16.03
CA PHE A 403 -3.58 6.40 -16.63
C PHE A 403 -2.66 6.69 -17.83
N TYR A 404 -3.13 7.45 -18.83
CA TYR A 404 -2.32 7.73 -20.01
C TYR A 404 -1.12 8.62 -19.69
N GLN A 405 -1.26 9.59 -18.79
CA GLN A 405 -0.12 10.40 -18.36
C GLN A 405 0.98 9.54 -17.72
N SER A 406 0.63 8.58 -16.87
CA SER A 406 1.60 7.65 -16.27
C SER A 406 2.23 6.71 -17.31
N LEU A 407 1.43 6.20 -18.25
CA LEU A 407 1.89 5.29 -19.30
C LEU A 407 2.88 5.97 -20.25
N PHE A 408 2.59 7.19 -20.70
CA PHE A 408 3.52 7.96 -21.54
C PHE A 408 4.78 8.37 -20.79
N GLN A 409 4.67 8.70 -19.49
CA GLN A 409 5.84 8.98 -18.66
C GLN A 409 6.77 7.76 -18.54
N MET A 410 6.23 6.55 -18.37
CA MET A 410 7.04 5.31 -18.41
C MET A 410 7.76 5.13 -19.73
N ASN A 411 7.08 5.35 -20.86
CA ASN A 411 7.70 5.18 -22.18
C ASN A 411 8.81 6.22 -22.44
N THR A 412 8.71 7.42 -21.87
CA THR A 412 9.78 8.44 -21.99
C THR A 412 10.97 8.20 -21.06
N LEU A 413 10.75 7.53 -19.93
CA LEU A 413 11.80 7.23 -18.93
C LEU A 413 12.88 6.29 -19.49
N ASP A 414 12.51 5.36 -20.37
CA ASP A 414 13.43 4.44 -21.03
C ASP A 414 14.37 5.13 -22.04
N VAL A 415 14.06 6.38 -22.45
CA VAL A 415 14.73 7.05 -23.59
C VAL A 415 15.70 8.15 -23.16
N THR A 416 15.42 8.90 -22.10
CA THR A 416 16.19 10.13 -21.81
C THR A 416 17.01 10.13 -20.52
N GLY A 417 16.80 9.21 -19.58
CA GLY A 417 17.67 8.96 -18.41
C GLY A 417 17.89 10.11 -17.39
N ASP A 418 17.58 11.36 -17.75
CA ASP A 418 17.73 12.54 -16.92
C ASP A 418 16.36 12.99 -16.39
N GLN A 419 16.16 12.90 -15.08
CA GLN A 419 15.03 13.53 -14.41
C GLN A 419 15.47 14.23 -13.12
N SER A 420 15.72 15.53 -13.20
CA SER A 420 15.58 16.42 -12.04
C SER A 420 14.09 16.66 -11.81
N MET A 421 13.59 16.27 -10.64
CA MET A 421 12.25 16.68 -10.20
C MET A 421 12.33 18.08 -9.60
N ASP A 422 11.43 18.97 -9.99
CA ASP A 422 11.31 20.28 -9.35
C ASP A 422 11.01 20.11 -7.85
N ALA A 423 11.62 20.93 -6.99
CA ALA A 423 11.43 20.88 -5.53
C ALA A 423 9.97 20.76 -5.09
N TRP A 424 9.05 21.42 -5.79
CA TRP A 424 7.62 21.33 -5.51
C TRP A 424 7.04 19.95 -5.81
N SER A 425 7.42 19.35 -6.94
CA SER A 425 7.01 17.99 -7.31
C SER A 425 7.60 16.94 -6.36
N SER A 426 8.86 17.12 -5.93
CA SER A 426 9.51 16.27 -4.93
C SER A 426 8.87 16.40 -3.55
N PHE A 427 8.51 17.62 -3.13
CA PHE A 427 7.80 17.87 -1.87
C PHE A 427 6.38 17.30 -1.90
N LEU A 428 5.65 17.45 -3.01
CA LEU A 428 4.33 16.85 -3.16
C LEU A 428 4.40 15.32 -3.15
N LEU A 429 5.43 14.73 -3.76
CA LEU A 429 5.64 13.30 -3.73
C LEU A 429 5.99 12.84 -2.31
N ALA A 430 7.15 13.23 -1.77
CA ALA A 430 7.60 12.76 -0.46
C ALA A 430 6.67 13.20 0.68
N GLY A 431 6.25 14.47 0.69
CA GLY A 431 5.36 15.04 1.69
C GLY A 431 3.92 14.55 1.57
N GLY A 432 3.39 14.40 0.34
CA GLY A 432 2.05 13.87 0.10
C GLY A 432 1.90 12.42 0.54
N ILE A 433 2.92 11.58 0.30
CA ILE A 433 2.97 10.18 0.75
C ILE A 433 2.92 10.11 2.28
N LEU A 434 3.79 10.87 2.95
CA LEU A 434 3.83 10.92 4.41
C LEU A 434 2.51 11.38 5.01
N TRP A 435 1.94 12.41 4.40
CA TRP A 435 0.68 13.00 4.85
C TRP A 435 -0.49 12.03 4.68
N GLN A 436 -0.54 11.30 3.57
CA GLN A 436 -1.58 10.31 3.33
C GLN A 436 -1.47 9.12 4.28
N LEU A 437 -0.25 8.63 4.54
CA LEU A 437 0.00 7.57 5.51
C LEU A 437 -0.37 8.02 6.94
N ALA A 438 -0.07 9.27 7.30
CA ALA A 438 -0.48 9.85 8.57
C ALA A 438 -2.01 9.87 8.71
N LYS A 439 -2.74 10.31 7.69
CA LYS A 439 -4.22 10.33 7.68
C LYS A 439 -4.83 8.93 7.82
N ASP A 440 -4.33 7.96 7.06
CA ASP A 440 -4.88 6.60 7.06
C ASP A 440 -4.58 5.83 8.38
N SER A 441 -3.49 6.18 9.06
CA SER A 441 -3.15 5.64 10.37
C SER A 441 -4.22 5.95 11.43
N GLU A 442 -4.78 7.15 11.41
CA GLU A 442 -5.82 7.60 12.34
C GLU A 442 -7.16 6.90 12.08
N ILE A 443 -7.53 6.73 10.81
CA ILE A 443 -8.81 6.13 10.40
C ILE A 443 -8.86 4.64 10.79
N ARG A 444 -7.75 3.91 10.60
CA ARG A 444 -7.76 2.44 10.63
C ARG A 444 -7.13 1.83 11.88
N TRP A 445 -6.24 2.56 12.54
CA TRP A 445 -5.49 2.10 13.71
C TRP A 445 -5.77 2.97 14.94
N SER A 446 -7.06 3.30 15.14
CA SER A 446 -7.69 4.12 16.19
C SER A 446 -7.28 3.84 17.66
N SER A 447 -6.31 2.97 17.92
CA SER A 447 -5.75 2.85 19.26
C SER A 447 -4.97 4.12 19.60
N ASN A 448 -5.28 4.76 20.73
CA ASN A 448 -4.45 5.79 21.33
C ASN A 448 -3.15 5.22 21.93
N SER A 449 -2.70 4.05 21.50
CA SER A 449 -1.52 3.40 22.06
C SER A 449 -0.26 4.08 21.54
N LYS A 450 0.59 4.53 22.47
CA LYS A 450 1.91 5.12 22.15
C LYS A 450 2.78 4.19 21.29
N SER A 451 2.63 2.88 21.48
CA SER A 451 3.33 1.84 20.73
C SER A 451 3.08 1.95 19.22
N ILE A 452 1.82 2.08 18.81
CA ILE A 452 1.44 2.16 17.38
C ILE A 452 1.98 3.43 16.73
N VAL A 453 2.07 4.54 17.47
CA VAL A 453 2.69 5.78 16.97
C VAL A 453 4.17 5.58 16.63
N PHE A 454 4.90 4.79 17.43
CA PHE A 454 6.31 4.47 17.16
C PHE A 454 6.48 3.54 15.95
N PHE A 455 5.58 2.57 15.78
CA PHE A 455 5.56 1.73 14.57
C PHE A 455 5.38 2.56 13.29
N PHE A 456 4.41 3.48 13.28
CA PHE A 456 4.21 4.36 12.13
C PHE A 456 5.40 5.30 11.91
N SER A 457 5.98 5.85 12.98
CA SER A 457 7.19 6.68 12.88
C SER A 457 8.34 5.92 12.21
N SER A 458 8.53 4.63 12.56
CA SER A 458 9.51 3.77 11.92
C SER A 458 9.25 3.59 10.43
N ILE A 459 8.01 3.29 10.04
CA ILE A 459 7.65 3.09 8.62
C ILE A 459 7.92 4.37 7.83
N LEU A 460 7.45 5.51 8.33
CA LEU A 460 7.60 6.80 7.66
C LEU A 460 9.07 7.18 7.47
N LEU A 461 9.89 7.07 8.53
CA LEU A 461 11.33 7.35 8.44
C LEU A 461 12.03 6.42 7.46
N PHE A 462 11.71 5.13 7.49
CA PHE A 462 12.29 4.14 6.58
C PHE A 462 11.91 4.42 5.12
N MET A 463 10.64 4.72 4.85
CA MET A 463 10.16 5.06 3.51
C MET A 463 10.85 6.29 2.91
N ILE A 464 10.98 7.39 3.67
CA ILE A 464 11.67 8.59 3.15
C ILE A 464 13.15 8.28 2.91
N SER A 465 13.78 7.49 3.79
CA SER A 465 15.17 7.11 3.63
C SER A 465 15.42 6.23 2.40
N MET A 466 14.49 5.31 2.10
CA MET A 466 14.52 4.51 0.87
C MET A 466 14.42 5.43 -0.34
N ILE A 467 13.40 6.29 -0.39
CA ILE A 467 13.20 7.28 -1.48
C ILE A 467 14.47 8.09 -1.71
N ALA A 468 15.13 8.54 -0.64
CA ALA A 468 16.36 9.33 -0.74
C ALA A 468 17.54 8.56 -1.35
N VAL A 469 17.75 7.32 -0.92
CA VAL A 469 18.87 6.48 -1.36
C VAL A 469 18.65 6.02 -2.78
N THR A 470 17.44 5.59 -3.12
CA THR A 470 17.13 5.01 -4.43
C THR A 470 17.03 6.06 -5.52
N LEU A 471 16.42 7.22 -5.25
CA LEU A 471 16.42 8.34 -6.20
C LEU A 471 17.77 9.06 -6.25
N GLY A 472 18.48 9.17 -5.11
CA GLY A 472 19.85 9.71 -5.09
C GLY A 472 20.82 8.89 -5.94
N ALA A 473 20.66 7.57 -5.97
CA ALA A 473 21.47 6.69 -6.82
C ALA A 473 21.22 6.85 -8.33
N ASN A 474 20.21 7.66 -8.74
CA ASN A 474 19.82 7.91 -10.13
C ASN A 474 19.68 6.62 -10.96
N LEU A 475 19.09 5.59 -10.36
CA LEU A 475 18.86 4.32 -11.02
C LEU A 475 17.58 4.44 -11.86
N PRO A 476 17.67 4.38 -13.21
CA PRO A 476 16.50 4.53 -14.09
C PRO A 476 15.43 3.47 -13.81
N ASP A 477 15.86 2.26 -13.43
CA ASP A 477 14.97 1.16 -13.03
C ASP A 477 14.07 1.51 -11.85
N PHE A 478 14.50 2.40 -10.94
CA PHE A 478 13.72 2.75 -9.75
C PHE A 478 12.59 3.72 -10.06
N VAL A 479 12.83 4.72 -10.92
CA VAL A 479 11.75 5.65 -11.33
C VAL A 479 10.73 4.88 -12.14
N SER A 480 11.18 4.04 -13.08
CA SER A 480 10.32 3.13 -13.83
C SER A 480 9.49 2.24 -12.90
N GLN A 481 10.12 1.55 -11.93
CA GLN A 481 9.44 0.73 -10.93
C GLN A 481 8.46 1.54 -10.07
N HIS A 482 8.83 2.71 -9.56
CA HIS A 482 7.93 3.57 -8.78
C HIS A 482 6.70 4.01 -9.58
N THR A 483 6.90 4.50 -10.82
CA THR A 483 5.78 4.86 -11.69
C THR A 483 4.94 3.64 -12.02
N PHE A 484 5.57 2.50 -12.30
CA PHE A 484 4.92 1.24 -12.63
C PHE A 484 4.07 0.71 -11.48
N TYR A 485 4.62 0.60 -10.27
CA TYR A 485 3.90 0.12 -9.10
C TYR A 485 2.82 1.11 -8.62
N SER A 486 3.05 2.42 -8.70
CA SER A 486 2.00 3.41 -8.42
C SER A 486 0.84 3.29 -9.41
N PHE A 487 1.16 3.08 -10.69
CA PHE A 487 0.18 2.84 -11.75
C PHE A 487 -0.58 1.52 -11.56
N MET A 488 0.12 0.42 -11.26
CA MET A 488 -0.50 -0.85 -10.91
C MET A 488 -1.38 -0.70 -9.65
N GLY A 489 -0.97 0.14 -8.70
CA GLY A 489 -1.75 0.67 -7.59
C GLY A 489 -3.11 1.21 -7.98
N THR A 490 -3.11 2.16 -8.91
CA THR A 490 -4.35 2.76 -9.42
C THR A 490 -5.26 1.72 -10.09
N LEU A 491 -4.69 0.79 -10.87
CA LEU A 491 -5.46 -0.21 -11.60
C LEU A 491 -6.07 -1.27 -10.69
N PHE A 492 -5.27 -1.84 -9.79
CA PHE A 492 -5.65 -3.05 -9.08
C PHE A 492 -6.25 -2.83 -7.69
N LEU A 493 -5.89 -1.73 -7.03
CA LEU A 493 -6.44 -1.36 -5.72
C LEU A 493 -7.34 -0.15 -5.85
N GLY A 494 -6.91 0.84 -6.63
CA GLY A 494 -7.62 2.08 -6.89
C GLY A 494 -9.02 1.87 -7.44
N PHE A 495 -9.10 1.27 -8.63
CA PHE A 495 -10.34 1.10 -9.39
C PHE A 495 -11.39 0.25 -8.64
N PRO A 496 -11.06 -0.92 -8.07
CA PRO A 496 -12.07 -1.73 -7.39
C PRO A 496 -12.57 -1.11 -6.08
N LEU A 497 -11.71 -0.40 -5.36
CA LEU A 497 -12.13 0.33 -4.17
C LEU A 497 -12.95 1.59 -4.52
N ALA A 498 -12.72 2.21 -5.68
CA ALA A 498 -13.58 3.29 -6.19
C ALA A 498 -14.99 2.76 -6.45
N ILE A 499 -15.09 1.62 -7.14
CA ILE A 499 -16.35 0.91 -7.36
C ILE A 499 -17.00 0.58 -6.02
N TYR A 500 -16.22 0.13 -5.04
CA TYR A 500 -16.73 -0.13 -3.69
C TYR A 500 -17.33 1.12 -3.04
N THR A 501 -16.65 2.26 -3.08
CA THR A 501 -17.17 3.52 -2.52
C THR A 501 -18.43 4.01 -3.25
N LEU A 502 -18.49 3.83 -4.56
CA LEU A 502 -19.68 4.16 -5.35
C LEU A 502 -20.85 3.21 -5.01
N LEU A 503 -20.59 1.90 -4.89
CA LEU A 503 -21.57 0.90 -4.47
C LEU A 503 -22.15 1.20 -3.09
N GLN A 504 -21.33 1.64 -2.13
CA GLN A 504 -21.81 2.08 -0.82
C GLN A 504 -22.83 3.21 -0.93
N GLN A 505 -22.58 4.22 -1.78
CA GLN A 505 -23.51 5.34 -2.00
C GLN A 505 -24.83 4.90 -2.65
N ILE A 506 -24.79 3.81 -3.45
CA ILE A 506 -25.95 3.30 -4.18
C ILE A 506 -26.83 2.42 -3.28
N THR A 507 -26.21 1.53 -2.51
CA THR A 507 -26.89 0.38 -1.88
C THR A 507 -27.10 0.51 -0.38
N ASP A 508 -26.67 1.62 0.25
CA ASP A 508 -26.73 1.87 1.70
C ASP A 508 -26.16 0.71 2.55
N VAL A 509 -25.22 -0.05 1.97
CA VAL A 509 -24.56 -1.20 2.61
C VAL A 509 -23.56 -0.69 3.64
N LYS A 510 -23.59 -1.25 4.86
CA LYS A 510 -22.62 -0.89 5.90
C LYS A 510 -21.18 -1.15 5.41
N PRO A 511 -20.22 -0.28 5.74
CA PRO A 511 -18.83 -0.48 5.35
C PRO A 511 -18.25 -1.75 5.99
N VAL A 512 -17.40 -2.44 5.24
CA VAL A 512 -16.57 -3.55 5.73
C VAL A 512 -15.33 -2.91 6.34
N ASP A 513 -14.94 -3.33 7.55
CA ASP A 513 -13.75 -2.76 8.18
C ASP A 513 -12.52 -3.01 7.32
N GLY A 514 -11.71 -1.95 7.12
CA GLY A 514 -10.52 -1.99 6.27
C GLY A 514 -9.49 -3.05 6.68
N LYS A 515 -9.48 -3.47 7.97
CA LYS A 515 -8.62 -4.55 8.47
C LYS A 515 -8.97 -5.90 7.86
N TYR A 516 -10.26 -6.18 7.65
CA TYR A 516 -10.71 -7.42 7.04
C TYR A 516 -10.51 -7.39 5.52
N LEU A 517 -10.75 -6.25 4.87
CA LEU A 517 -10.45 -6.08 3.44
C LEU A 517 -8.96 -6.31 3.15
N LEU A 518 -8.07 -5.73 3.97
CA LEU A 518 -6.63 -5.92 3.86
C LEU A 518 -6.24 -7.38 4.12
N PHE A 519 -6.85 -8.04 5.11
CA PHE A 519 -6.61 -9.47 5.34
C PHE A 519 -7.02 -10.33 4.13
N TYR A 520 -8.21 -10.10 3.57
CA TYR A 520 -8.67 -10.87 2.40
C TYR A 520 -7.77 -10.63 1.20
N PHE A 521 -7.37 -9.37 0.95
CA PHE A 521 -6.41 -9.04 -0.10
C PHE A 521 -5.07 -9.77 0.10
N LEU A 522 -4.46 -9.68 1.28
CA LEU A 522 -3.19 -10.37 1.58
C LEU A 522 -3.33 -11.90 1.49
N SER A 523 -4.47 -12.45 1.87
CA SER A 523 -4.75 -13.87 1.70
C SER A 523 -4.85 -14.27 0.22
N GLY A 524 -5.36 -13.37 -0.63
CA GLY A 524 -5.31 -13.49 -2.08
C GLY A 524 -3.88 -13.57 -2.59
N CYS A 525 -3.03 -12.61 -2.20
CA CYS A 525 -1.61 -12.58 -2.56
C CYS A 525 -0.91 -13.88 -2.14
N PHE A 526 -1.16 -14.35 -0.91
CA PHE A 526 -0.60 -15.59 -0.41
C PHE A 526 -1.04 -16.82 -1.22
N SER A 527 -2.31 -16.87 -1.64
CA SER A 527 -2.81 -17.95 -2.51
C SER A 527 -2.14 -17.95 -3.89
N ALA A 528 -1.87 -16.77 -4.46
CA ALA A 528 -1.13 -16.63 -5.71
C ALA A 528 0.33 -17.08 -5.55
N MET A 529 1.00 -16.66 -4.47
CA MET A 529 2.38 -17.07 -4.17
C MET A 529 2.54 -18.59 -4.16
N ILE A 530 1.61 -19.32 -3.52
CA ILE A 530 1.68 -20.80 -3.50
C ILE A 530 1.52 -21.38 -4.91
N CYS A 531 0.57 -20.87 -5.68
CA CYS A 531 0.35 -21.31 -7.06
C CYS A 531 1.61 -21.11 -7.91
N LEU A 532 2.26 -19.95 -7.77
CA LEU A 532 3.47 -19.57 -8.50
C LEU A 532 4.68 -20.43 -8.14
N ILE A 533 4.79 -20.83 -6.88
CA ILE A 533 5.85 -21.71 -6.39
C ILE A 533 5.78 -23.09 -7.05
N ILE A 534 4.57 -23.58 -7.36
CA ILE A 534 4.36 -24.88 -8.00
C ILE A 534 4.72 -24.80 -9.48
N ASN A 535 4.13 -23.85 -10.20
CA ASN A 535 4.46 -23.56 -11.58
C ASN A 535 4.13 -22.08 -11.88
N PRO A 536 5.06 -21.29 -12.44
CA PRO A 536 4.83 -19.88 -12.76
C PRO A 536 3.90 -19.63 -13.95
N PHE A 537 3.73 -20.62 -14.83
CA PHE A 537 2.85 -20.56 -16.00
C PHE A 537 1.40 -20.93 -15.65
N THR A 538 0.45 -20.71 -16.55
CA THR A 538 -0.93 -21.17 -16.32
C THR A 538 -1.05 -22.68 -16.31
N GLY A 539 -1.70 -23.24 -15.30
CA GLY A 539 -1.91 -24.69 -15.24
C GLY A 539 -2.90 -25.09 -14.14
N TRP A 540 -3.02 -26.39 -13.92
CA TRP A 540 -4.02 -26.96 -13.02
C TRP A 540 -3.80 -26.56 -11.55
N HIS A 541 -2.59 -26.16 -11.19
CA HIS A 541 -2.27 -25.64 -9.85
C HIS A 541 -3.07 -24.37 -9.50
N LEU A 542 -3.57 -23.61 -10.49
CA LEU A 542 -4.49 -22.48 -10.27
C LEU A 542 -5.80 -22.90 -9.57
N MET A 543 -6.20 -24.18 -9.71
CA MET A 543 -7.35 -24.74 -9.00
C MET A 543 -7.18 -24.74 -7.47
N LEU A 544 -5.95 -24.60 -6.96
CA LEU A 544 -5.67 -24.49 -5.54
C LEU A 544 -6.10 -23.14 -4.95
N ALA A 545 -6.19 -22.08 -5.76
CA ALA A 545 -6.49 -20.74 -5.26
C ALA A 545 -7.84 -20.69 -4.50
N PRO A 546 -8.98 -21.16 -5.07
CA PRO A 546 -10.25 -21.18 -4.33
C PRO A 546 -10.26 -22.08 -3.08
N VAL A 547 -9.39 -23.09 -3.02
CA VAL A 547 -9.21 -23.92 -1.80
C VAL A 547 -8.62 -23.06 -0.68
N PHE A 548 -7.55 -22.30 -0.97
CA PHE A 548 -6.96 -21.37 -0.01
C PHE A 548 -7.92 -20.23 0.37
N TRP A 549 -8.74 -19.77 -0.57
CA TRP A 549 -9.77 -18.77 -0.30
C TRP A 549 -10.78 -19.29 0.72
N GLY A 550 -11.27 -20.53 0.56
CA GLY A 550 -12.17 -21.18 1.51
C GLY A 550 -11.55 -21.35 2.91
N LEU A 551 -10.27 -21.69 3.00
CA LEU A 551 -9.53 -21.76 4.28
C LEU A 551 -9.45 -20.38 4.96
N ALA A 552 -9.09 -19.34 4.22
CA ALA A 552 -8.99 -17.98 4.74
C ALA A 552 -10.32 -17.47 5.31
N ILE A 553 -11.42 -17.72 4.60
CA ILE A 553 -12.77 -17.37 5.06
C ILE A 553 -13.12 -18.15 6.34
N SER A 554 -12.80 -19.45 6.40
CA SER A 554 -13.08 -20.30 7.56
C SER A 554 -12.33 -19.87 8.83
N ILE A 555 -11.10 -19.36 8.69
CA ILE A 555 -10.29 -18.85 9.81
C ILE A 555 -10.93 -17.59 10.40
N LEU A 556 -11.40 -16.67 9.56
CA LEU A 556 -12.04 -15.43 10.01
C LEU A 556 -13.46 -15.63 10.55
N GLN A 557 -14.22 -16.58 10.00
CA GLN A 557 -15.55 -16.94 10.50
C GLN A 557 -15.53 -17.33 11.98
N LYS A 558 -14.43 -17.92 12.47
CA LYS A 558 -14.28 -18.30 13.88
C LYS A 558 -14.02 -17.13 14.84
N LYS A 559 -13.67 -15.92 14.34
CA LYS A 559 -13.24 -14.77 15.16
C LYS A 559 -14.21 -13.57 15.16
N ALA A 560 -15.50 -13.82 14.93
CA ALA A 560 -16.62 -12.90 15.16
C ALA A 560 -16.95 -11.83 14.09
N PHE A 561 -16.35 -11.85 12.90
CA PHE A 561 -16.83 -11.01 11.78
C PHE A 561 -17.46 -11.89 10.69
N ILE A 562 -18.79 -11.90 10.64
CA ILE A 562 -19.56 -12.40 9.50
C ILE A 562 -20.06 -11.14 8.80
N PRO A 563 -19.58 -10.79 7.59
CA PRO A 563 -20.17 -9.71 6.83
C PRO A 563 -21.67 -9.96 6.69
N ASP A 564 -22.48 -8.96 7.04
CA ASP A 564 -23.94 -9.00 6.91
C ASP A 564 -24.30 -9.41 5.47
N GLN A 565 -25.30 -10.29 5.33
CA GLN A 565 -25.56 -11.06 4.12
C GLN A 565 -25.63 -10.22 2.83
N GLY A 566 -24.97 -10.70 1.77
CA GLY A 566 -25.16 -10.24 0.40
C GLY A 566 -23.97 -9.43 -0.16
N LEU A 567 -24.07 -8.12 -0.15
CA LEU A 567 -23.10 -7.26 -0.85
C LEU A 567 -21.75 -7.18 -0.13
N GLN A 568 -21.71 -7.25 1.20
CA GLN A 568 -20.45 -7.24 1.94
C GLN A 568 -19.60 -8.48 1.68
N SER A 569 -20.22 -9.64 1.46
CA SER A 569 -19.52 -10.86 1.08
C SER A 569 -19.00 -10.80 -0.35
N VAL A 570 -19.78 -10.26 -1.30
CA VAL A 570 -19.33 -9.96 -2.67
C VAL A 570 -18.08 -9.08 -2.66
N ILE A 571 -18.09 -8.00 -1.87
CA ILE A 571 -16.97 -7.06 -1.75
C ILE A 571 -15.73 -7.73 -1.13
N SER A 572 -15.92 -8.54 -0.08
CA SER A 572 -14.82 -9.26 0.57
C SER A 572 -14.21 -10.31 -0.37
N GLY A 573 -15.03 -10.99 -1.17
CA GLY A 573 -14.58 -11.93 -2.21
C GLY A 573 -13.88 -11.26 -3.38
N ALA A 574 -14.34 -10.08 -3.79
CA ALA A 574 -13.67 -9.25 -4.77
C ALA A 574 -12.28 -8.83 -4.27
N ALA A 575 -12.15 -8.35 -3.03
CA ALA A 575 -10.86 -7.99 -2.44
C ALA A 575 -9.88 -9.18 -2.41
N LEU A 576 -10.38 -10.38 -2.08
CA LEU A 576 -9.59 -11.61 -2.05
C LEU A 576 -9.05 -11.98 -3.43
N SER A 577 -9.93 -12.05 -4.43
CA SER A 577 -9.55 -12.36 -5.81
C SER A 577 -8.69 -11.30 -6.48
N LEU A 578 -8.85 -10.02 -6.12
CA LEU A 578 -7.94 -8.95 -6.52
C LEU A 578 -6.54 -9.14 -5.97
N GLY A 579 -6.40 -9.53 -4.71
CA GLY A 579 -5.10 -9.88 -4.12
C GLY A 579 -4.43 -11.04 -4.85
N PHE A 580 -5.23 -12.01 -5.31
CA PHE A 580 -4.73 -13.10 -6.14
C PHE A 580 -4.27 -12.62 -7.52
N SER A 581 -5.11 -11.90 -8.26
CA SER A 581 -4.81 -11.48 -9.63
C SER A 581 -3.67 -10.47 -9.70
N THR A 582 -3.57 -9.56 -8.73
CA THR A 582 -2.44 -8.62 -8.59
C THR A 582 -1.11 -9.35 -8.50
N PHE A 583 -0.97 -10.20 -7.49
CA PHE A 583 0.27 -10.91 -7.22
C PHE A 583 0.56 -11.96 -8.30
N TRP A 584 -0.47 -12.55 -8.90
CA TRP A 584 -0.31 -13.45 -10.04
C TRP A 584 0.09 -12.72 -11.33
N LEU A 585 -0.24 -11.44 -11.52
CA LEU A 585 0.18 -10.72 -12.73
C LEU A 585 1.58 -10.11 -12.52
N SER A 586 1.80 -9.47 -11.39
CA SER A 586 3.07 -8.85 -10.99
C SER A 586 3.53 -9.46 -9.67
N PRO A 587 4.32 -10.55 -9.71
CA PRO A 587 4.73 -11.25 -8.51
C PRO A 587 5.89 -10.51 -7.85
N GLU A 588 5.78 -10.24 -6.55
CA GLU A 588 6.80 -9.51 -5.81
C GLU A 588 7.62 -10.46 -4.94
N TYR A 589 8.86 -10.05 -4.66
CA TYR A 589 9.70 -10.72 -3.68
C TYR A 589 9.29 -10.27 -2.28
N ILE A 590 8.78 -11.21 -1.47
CA ILE A 590 8.47 -10.95 -0.06
C ILE A 590 9.53 -11.68 0.76
N PRO A 591 10.57 -10.99 1.26
CA PRO A 591 11.62 -11.66 2.01
C PRO A 591 11.04 -12.29 3.28
N ILE A 592 11.23 -13.61 3.46
CA ILE A 592 10.88 -14.32 4.69
C ILE A 592 12.20 -14.71 5.38
N PRO A 593 12.71 -13.88 6.33
CA PRO A 593 14.09 -13.99 6.82
C PRO A 593 14.45 -15.33 7.47
N PHE A 594 13.46 -15.99 8.07
CA PHE A 594 13.63 -17.20 8.85
C PHE A 594 13.35 -18.49 8.04
N LEU A 595 12.99 -18.38 6.76
CA LEU A 595 12.70 -19.52 5.88
C LEU A 595 13.41 -19.38 4.53
N SER A 596 14.70 -19.73 4.49
CA SER A 596 15.50 -19.70 3.25
C SER A 596 14.95 -20.58 2.13
N VAL A 597 14.20 -21.64 2.47
CA VAL A 597 13.49 -22.48 1.51
C VAL A 597 12.40 -21.67 0.81
N MET A 598 11.63 -20.86 1.55
CA MET A 598 10.60 -20.01 0.95
C MET A 598 11.22 -18.98 0.01
N ASN A 599 12.32 -18.34 0.42
CA ASN A 599 13.02 -17.39 -0.46
C ASN A 599 13.52 -18.06 -1.75
N ARG A 600 14.08 -19.28 -1.68
CA ARG A 600 14.49 -20.06 -2.86
C ARG A 600 13.32 -20.47 -3.74
N LEU A 601 12.18 -20.79 -3.14
CA LEU A 601 10.96 -21.11 -3.88
C LEU A 601 10.40 -19.87 -4.58
N GLN A 602 10.48 -18.70 -3.95
CA GLN A 602 10.07 -17.44 -4.58
C GLN A 602 10.95 -17.07 -5.77
N LEU A 603 12.27 -17.29 -5.67
CA LEU A 603 13.19 -17.04 -6.78
C LEU A 603 12.82 -17.80 -8.05
N ARG A 604 12.20 -19.00 -7.92
CA ARG A 604 11.78 -19.79 -9.10
C ARG A 604 10.86 -19.00 -10.03
N TYR A 605 9.86 -18.30 -9.49
CA TYR A 605 8.92 -17.53 -10.31
C TYR A 605 9.41 -16.12 -10.64
N LEU A 606 10.45 -15.62 -9.96
CA LEU A 606 11.03 -14.30 -10.21
C LEU A 606 12.11 -14.32 -11.31
N THR A 607 12.79 -15.46 -11.51
CA THR A 607 13.86 -15.58 -12.51
C THR A 607 13.38 -16.10 -13.86
N ILE A 608 12.14 -16.57 -13.95
CA ILE A 608 11.56 -17.10 -15.19
C ILE A 608 10.95 -15.92 -15.96
N PRO A 609 11.22 -15.75 -17.27
CA PRO A 609 10.52 -14.77 -18.08
C PRO A 609 9.04 -15.15 -18.14
N LEU A 610 8.22 -14.32 -17.50
CA LEU A 610 6.79 -14.55 -17.41
C LEU A 610 6.11 -13.90 -18.61
N ASP A 611 5.65 -14.70 -19.57
CA ASP A 611 4.81 -14.24 -20.67
C ASP A 611 3.40 -13.91 -20.17
N ARG A 612 3.28 -12.80 -19.45
CA ARG A 612 2.04 -12.29 -18.92
C ARG A 612 1.58 -11.08 -19.72
N PRO A 613 0.27 -10.93 -19.94
CA PRO A 613 -0.28 -9.77 -20.62
C PRO A 613 -0.26 -8.57 -19.67
N LEU A 614 0.91 -8.13 -19.24
CA LEU A 614 1.07 -6.90 -18.49
C LEU A 614 0.90 -5.73 -19.44
N LEU A 615 0.02 -4.79 -19.09
CA LEU A 615 -0.37 -3.63 -19.90
C LEU A 615 -1.07 -3.97 -21.23
N LEU A 616 -1.46 -5.23 -21.43
CA LEU A 616 -2.22 -5.66 -22.60
C LEU A 616 -3.72 -5.79 -22.28
N PRO A 617 -4.61 -5.70 -23.29
CA PRO A 617 -6.06 -5.83 -23.08
C PRO A 617 -6.48 -7.12 -22.37
N GLN A 618 -5.74 -8.22 -22.56
CA GLN A 618 -5.98 -9.51 -21.90
C GLN A 618 -5.90 -9.40 -20.37
N GLN A 619 -5.08 -8.49 -19.82
CA GLN A 619 -4.99 -8.22 -18.39
C GLN A 619 -6.36 -7.90 -17.78
N PHE A 620 -7.11 -7.04 -18.47
CA PHE A 620 -8.39 -6.55 -17.98
C PHE A 620 -9.42 -7.67 -17.90
N TYR A 621 -9.47 -8.54 -18.91
CA TYR A 621 -10.38 -9.69 -18.93
C TYR A 621 -10.02 -10.73 -17.86
N VAL A 622 -8.74 -11.02 -17.65
CA VAL A 622 -8.26 -11.93 -16.59
C VAL A 622 -8.58 -11.37 -15.21
N MET A 623 -8.36 -10.07 -14.99
CA MET A 623 -8.68 -9.42 -13.72
C MET A 623 -10.19 -9.45 -13.45
N LEU A 624 -11.02 -9.02 -14.39
CA LEU A 624 -12.46 -8.88 -14.19
C LEU A 624 -13.12 -10.26 -13.97
N SER A 625 -12.68 -11.28 -14.70
CA SER A 625 -13.13 -12.67 -14.48
C SER A 625 -12.72 -13.19 -13.10
N ALA A 626 -11.47 -12.98 -12.67
CA ALA A 626 -11.03 -13.36 -11.33
C ALA A 626 -11.86 -12.67 -10.23
N VAL A 627 -12.15 -11.37 -10.39
CA VAL A 627 -12.99 -10.61 -9.46
C VAL A 627 -14.41 -11.16 -9.40
N ALA A 628 -15.02 -11.45 -10.55
CA ALA A 628 -16.36 -12.01 -10.60
C ALA A 628 -16.43 -13.39 -9.92
N ILE A 629 -15.43 -14.24 -10.14
CA ILE A 629 -15.33 -15.56 -9.50
C ILE A 629 -15.15 -15.42 -7.99
N GLY A 630 -14.24 -14.56 -7.51
CA GLY A 630 -14.03 -14.35 -6.07
C GLY A 630 -15.26 -13.78 -5.37
N ALA A 631 -15.91 -12.81 -6.00
CA ALA A 631 -17.16 -12.21 -5.53
C ALA A 631 -18.28 -13.25 -5.37
N LEU A 632 -18.51 -14.06 -6.41
CA LEU A 632 -19.51 -15.14 -6.40
C LEU A 632 -19.14 -16.23 -5.39
N PHE A 633 -17.86 -16.61 -5.31
CA PHE A 633 -17.35 -17.62 -4.40
C PHE A 633 -17.68 -17.26 -2.95
N PHE A 634 -17.34 -16.05 -2.52
CA PHE A 634 -17.58 -15.61 -1.15
C PHE A 634 -19.08 -15.43 -0.88
N TRP A 635 -19.83 -14.88 -1.83
CA TRP A 635 -21.28 -14.74 -1.71
C TRP A 635 -21.97 -16.09 -1.47
N LEU A 636 -21.71 -17.09 -2.30
CA LEU A 636 -22.23 -18.44 -2.15
C LEU A 636 -21.77 -19.11 -0.85
N TRP A 637 -20.52 -18.88 -0.43
CA TRP A 637 -19.99 -19.39 0.83
C TRP A 637 -20.74 -18.87 2.07
N THR A 638 -21.20 -17.62 2.02
CA THR A 638 -21.93 -16.97 3.12
C THR A 638 -23.43 -17.26 3.12
N GLN A 639 -24.07 -17.44 1.95
CA GLN A 639 -25.51 -17.69 1.89
C GLN A 639 -25.92 -19.12 2.25
N ARG A 640 -25.05 -20.13 2.06
CA ARG A 640 -25.42 -21.54 2.20
C ARG A 640 -24.48 -22.27 3.17
N PRO A 641 -24.91 -22.58 4.41
CA PRO A 641 -24.04 -23.12 5.45
C PRO A 641 -23.68 -24.60 5.30
N LYS A 642 -24.31 -25.34 4.37
CA LYS A 642 -24.07 -26.78 4.19
C LYS A 642 -22.66 -27.03 3.65
N THR A 643 -21.92 -27.94 4.29
CA THR A 643 -20.55 -28.35 3.92
C THR A 643 -20.45 -28.85 2.49
N THR A 644 -21.46 -29.58 2.00
CA THR A 644 -21.55 -30.06 0.62
C THR A 644 -21.64 -28.95 -0.42
N ILE A 645 -22.30 -27.84 -0.09
CA ILE A 645 -22.42 -26.70 -1.01
C ILE A 645 -21.12 -25.90 -1.07
N ARG A 646 -20.38 -25.85 0.06
CA ARG A 646 -19.05 -25.23 0.11
C ARG A 646 -18.04 -26.00 -0.73
N THR A 647 -18.04 -27.33 -0.69
CA THR A 647 -17.15 -28.15 -1.53
C THR A 647 -17.48 -28.03 -3.02
N ILE A 648 -18.77 -28.02 -3.39
CA ILE A 648 -19.20 -27.77 -4.78
C ILE A 648 -18.77 -26.38 -5.24
N ASN A 649 -18.95 -25.35 -4.41
CA ASN A 649 -18.55 -23.99 -4.74
C ASN A 649 -17.03 -23.86 -4.97
N VAL A 650 -16.22 -24.54 -4.16
CA VAL A 650 -14.76 -24.63 -4.37
C VAL A 650 -14.47 -25.30 -5.71
N ALA A 651 -15.06 -26.47 -5.98
CA ALA A 651 -14.82 -27.20 -7.23
C ALA A 651 -15.19 -26.38 -8.48
N VAL A 652 -16.37 -25.75 -8.49
CA VAL A 652 -16.86 -24.92 -9.60
C VAL A 652 -15.99 -23.67 -9.77
N SER A 653 -15.65 -22.98 -8.69
CA SER A 653 -14.82 -21.77 -8.76
C SER A 653 -13.39 -22.09 -9.21
N SER A 654 -12.82 -23.22 -8.78
CA SER A 654 -11.52 -23.72 -9.23
C SER A 654 -11.51 -24.02 -10.72
N LEU A 655 -12.58 -24.67 -11.21
CA LEU A 655 -12.70 -25.01 -12.64
C LEU A 655 -12.87 -23.75 -13.49
N LEU A 656 -13.73 -22.82 -13.08
CA LEU A 656 -13.92 -21.52 -13.75
C LEU A 656 -12.62 -20.71 -13.78
N LEU A 657 -11.92 -20.60 -12.65
CA LEU A 657 -10.69 -19.81 -12.58
C LEU A 657 -9.63 -20.38 -13.52
N TRP A 658 -9.46 -21.71 -13.52
CA TRP A 658 -8.54 -22.37 -14.44
C TRP A 658 -8.94 -22.17 -15.91
N THR A 659 -10.20 -22.40 -16.28
CA THR A 659 -10.64 -22.27 -17.68
C THR A 659 -10.51 -20.84 -18.22
N PHE A 660 -10.83 -19.84 -17.40
CA PHE A 660 -10.68 -18.44 -17.79
C PHE A 660 -9.21 -18.05 -17.98
N PHE A 661 -8.32 -18.48 -17.08
CA PHE A 661 -6.90 -18.21 -17.21
C PHE A 661 -6.31 -18.95 -18.42
N SER A 662 -6.69 -20.20 -18.69
CA SER A 662 -6.21 -20.95 -19.85
C SER A 662 -6.73 -20.44 -21.19
N PHE A 663 -7.87 -19.74 -21.21
CA PHE A 663 -8.47 -19.22 -22.44
C PHE A 663 -7.88 -17.87 -22.85
N PHE A 664 -7.59 -16.99 -21.89
CA PHE A 664 -7.11 -15.63 -22.15
C PHE A 664 -5.59 -15.48 -22.14
N LEU A 665 -4.87 -16.48 -21.64
CA LEU A 665 -3.40 -16.50 -21.64
C LEU A 665 -2.91 -17.42 -22.75
N PRO A 666 -1.86 -17.03 -23.49
CA PRO A 666 -1.26 -17.91 -24.49
C PRO A 666 -0.88 -19.23 -23.81
N ALA A 667 -1.18 -20.36 -24.47
CA ALA A 667 -0.72 -21.66 -24.00
C ALA A 667 0.82 -21.62 -23.96
N ALA A 668 1.38 -21.83 -22.77
CA ALA A 668 2.82 -22.00 -22.59
C ALA A 668 3.29 -23.31 -23.23
#